data_AF-A0A7K8S996-F1
#
_entry.id   AF-A0A7K8S996-F1
#
_cell.length_a   1.000
_cell.length_b   1.000
_cell.length_c   1.000
_cell.angle_alpha   90.00
_cell.angle_beta   90.00
_cell.angle_gamma   90.00
#
_symmetry.space_group_name_H-M   'P 1'
#
loop_
_entity.id
_entity.type
_entity.pdbx_description
1 polymer ?
#
loop_
_entity_poly.entity_id
_entity_poly.type
_entity_poly.pdbx_seq_one_letter_code
_entity_poly.pdbx_strand_id
1 'polypeptide(L)'
;QVLAWGLRGLRGAVREPRLELQWGEQSLWTPPIQDMATNPNFPSNAFLLTLALPEEERFVPPIRLRLWHRAGAERRLLLGQASVRELGRYRCPPPRQEQLLGNGSDTVVSMPGTARPIPARPWCHLSHPWCHLSHPCLSLDEDEDDEEEEEEERDWWSKFYASMEDKDPKSPWATNGDRLKIYGCELEAVPEFEGLQDFCQTFPLSKPGRAPEPVGSFKGLFRIYPVPEGAGAAPAPRCFQRLPPRRPQPCLVRVYIVRAFDLSPRDVTGLSDPYVRVVLGKKTLGQRDQYVPNTLEPVFGRMFELTATIPLEKDLRVTIMDHDKVPPDQEIGSTTIDLEDRLLSHHRAHCGLPTLYHTCWVGVTERGHPPPRHAGAPRERLALHVLNLCELVPEHLETRGLQSRARPGLEQGKVQMWVDIFPTSLGPPGPPVNIDPRKAEGYELRCVVWNVRDTDPGDVNLLGQRMSDIYVSGWLDGLPEQRQHTDIHYRSLDGRGAFNWRFVFPFEFLAAEKLCAIRRKEHVWSLDETLLKVPPKLILQVWDNDKFKADDLLGILELELTRLPRPARSARLCRASPSDLPWFSWPWLSLPRFCRARLSRAWLSLARLSWLWLPLARLSRRLSRRWCRAPALQRSSLNLFRRRRARGWWPCTMHEDGGQRLSGKLELSLELLSAQEAEERPVGKGREEPNKHPTLPEP
;
A
#
# COMPACT_ATOMS: atom_id res chain seq x y z
N GLN A 1 44.31 6.71 -6.82
CA GLN A 1 43.52 7.91 -6.50
C GLN A 1 42.80 7.70 -5.18
N VAL A 2 42.71 8.74 -4.37
CA VAL A 2 42.06 8.73 -3.06
C VAL A 2 41.08 9.91 -2.98
N LEU A 3 39.84 9.62 -2.64
CA LEU A 3 38.87 10.61 -2.18
C LEU A 3 38.82 10.54 -0.65
N ALA A 4 39.34 11.56 0.04
CA ALA A 4 39.20 11.74 1.47
C ALA A 4 38.13 12.78 1.74
N TRP A 5 36.87 12.35 1.86
CA TRP A 5 35.71 13.24 1.91
C TRP A 5 35.62 14.01 3.24
N GLY A 6 35.61 13.29 4.36
CA GLY A 6 35.48 13.91 5.68
C GLY A 6 35.48 12.92 6.83
N LEU A 7 35.30 13.43 8.04
CA LEU A 7 35.21 12.64 9.28
C LEU A 7 33.81 12.76 9.87
N ARG A 8 33.29 11.71 10.50
CA ARG A 8 31.94 11.70 11.12
C ARG A 8 31.99 11.12 12.52
N GLY A 9 31.04 11.54 13.36
CA GLY A 9 30.79 10.94 14.67
C GLY A 9 31.99 10.93 15.63
N LEU A 10 32.91 11.89 15.52
CA LEU A 10 34.06 11.98 16.42
C LEU A 10 33.59 12.27 17.85
N ARG A 11 34.04 11.45 18.81
CA ARG A 11 33.70 11.61 20.23
C ARG A 11 34.76 12.45 20.98
N GLY A 12 34.29 13.36 21.82
CA GLY A 12 35.15 14.21 22.67
C GLY A 12 35.59 15.52 22.01
N ALA A 13 36.39 16.31 22.74
CA ALA A 13 36.88 17.62 22.29
C ALA A 13 38.05 17.46 21.30
N VAL A 14 37.74 17.25 20.02
CA VAL A 14 38.73 17.11 18.95
C VAL A 14 39.05 18.47 18.32
N ARG A 15 40.34 18.80 18.21
CA ARG A 15 40.84 20.07 17.64
C ARG A 15 41.71 19.80 16.43
N GLU A 16 41.41 20.46 15.32
CA GLU A 16 42.14 20.35 14.05
C GLU A 16 42.46 18.90 13.63
N PRO A 17 41.44 18.02 13.52
CA PRO A 17 41.69 16.65 13.13
C PRO A 17 42.20 16.56 11.70
N ARG A 18 43.10 15.61 11.47
CA ARG A 18 43.66 15.30 10.17
C ARG A 18 43.91 13.81 10.03
N LEU A 19 43.72 13.31 8.82
CA LEU A 19 43.94 11.91 8.47
C LEU A 19 45.30 11.74 7.80
N GLU A 20 46.05 10.76 8.30
CA GLU A 20 47.23 10.17 7.66
C GLU A 20 46.82 8.85 7.01
N LEU A 21 47.06 8.72 5.71
CA LEU A 21 46.95 7.47 4.98
C LEU A 21 48.37 6.93 4.78
N GLN A 22 48.65 5.75 5.32
CA GLN A 22 49.97 5.11 5.23
C GLN A 22 49.87 3.80 4.46
N TRP A 23 50.77 3.59 3.50
CA TRP A 23 50.91 2.35 2.75
C TRP A 23 52.40 2.00 2.66
N GLY A 24 52.81 0.88 3.27
CA GLY A 24 54.23 0.56 3.44
C GLY A 24 54.99 1.71 4.15
N GLU A 25 56.04 2.21 3.51
CA GLU A 25 56.89 3.31 4.00
C GLU A 25 56.41 4.70 3.58
N GLN A 26 55.44 4.78 2.66
CA GLN A 26 54.93 6.04 2.15
C GLN A 26 53.67 6.49 2.92
N SER A 27 53.48 7.81 3.04
CA SER A 27 52.32 8.40 3.70
C SER A 27 51.80 9.64 2.97
N LEU A 28 50.49 9.84 3.05
CA LEU A 28 49.77 11.02 2.59
C LEU A 28 49.04 11.65 3.77
N TRP A 29 49.15 12.96 3.91
CA TRP A 29 48.42 13.73 4.92
C TRP A 29 47.33 14.57 4.27
N THR A 30 46.14 14.52 4.86
CA THR A 30 45.07 15.47 4.56
C THR A 30 45.32 16.80 5.30
N PRO A 31 44.86 17.94 4.74
CA PRO A 31 44.83 19.19 5.49
C PRO A 31 43.94 19.07 6.75
N PRO A 32 44.26 19.76 7.85
CA PRO A 32 43.44 19.71 9.05
C PRO A 32 42.06 20.33 8.80
N ILE A 33 41.03 19.73 9.39
CA ILE A 33 39.69 20.32 9.43
C ILE A 33 39.68 21.38 10.53
N GLN A 34 39.44 22.64 10.18
CA GLN A 34 39.49 23.74 11.14
C GLN A 34 38.39 23.64 12.21
N ASP A 35 37.16 23.41 11.77
CA ASP A 35 36.00 23.29 12.65
C ASP A 35 35.05 22.18 12.19
N MET A 36 35.01 21.10 12.98
CA MET A 36 34.17 19.94 12.75
C MET A 36 32.68 20.23 12.96
N ALA A 37 32.32 21.22 13.78
CA ALA A 37 30.94 21.54 14.10
C ALA A 37 30.26 22.30 12.96
N THR A 38 31.01 23.06 12.16
CA THR A 38 30.50 23.81 11.01
C THR A 38 30.73 23.11 9.69
N ASN A 39 31.87 22.41 9.49
CA ASN A 39 32.13 21.66 8.27
C ASN A 39 33.04 20.44 8.52
N PRO A 40 32.51 19.21 8.56
CA PRO A 40 33.28 18.01 8.86
C PRO A 40 34.00 17.42 7.63
N ASN A 41 34.09 18.16 6.52
CA ASN A 41 34.77 17.74 5.29
C ASN A 41 36.18 18.32 5.16
N PHE A 42 37.08 17.56 4.54
CA PHE A 42 38.46 18.01 4.36
C PHE A 42 38.55 19.19 3.38
N PRO A 43 39.43 20.20 3.63
CA PRO A 43 39.70 21.32 2.74
C PRO A 43 40.16 20.92 1.33
N SER A 44 41.00 19.88 1.25
CA SER A 44 41.39 19.19 0.03
C SER A 44 41.07 17.72 0.22
N ASN A 45 40.33 17.14 -0.73
CA ASN A 45 39.73 15.82 -0.60
C ASN A 45 40.06 14.86 -1.75
N ALA A 46 40.67 15.30 -2.84
CA ALA A 46 41.04 14.43 -3.95
C ALA A 46 42.57 14.40 -4.11
N PHE A 47 43.14 13.20 -4.07
CA PHE A 47 44.59 12.99 -4.13
C PHE A 47 44.95 11.94 -5.18
N LEU A 48 46.02 12.22 -5.93
CA LEU A 48 46.61 11.30 -6.88
C LEU A 48 47.98 10.86 -6.34
N LEU A 49 48.21 9.55 -6.37
CA LEU A 49 49.41 8.91 -5.85
C LEU A 49 49.81 7.80 -6.83
N THR A 50 51.11 7.64 -7.06
CA THR A 50 51.70 6.57 -7.87
C THR A 50 52.36 5.57 -6.94
N LEU A 51 51.89 4.33 -6.92
CA LEU A 51 52.32 3.29 -5.99
C LEU A 51 52.88 2.09 -6.76
N ALA A 52 54.00 1.55 -6.30
CA ALA A 52 54.49 0.24 -6.72
C ALA A 52 53.82 -0.82 -5.84
N LEU A 53 52.74 -1.45 -6.34
CA LEU A 53 52.01 -2.50 -5.62
C LEU A 53 52.39 -3.88 -6.19
N PRO A 54 52.53 -4.92 -5.35
CA PRO A 54 52.72 -6.29 -5.83
C PRO A 54 51.58 -6.74 -6.75
N GLU A 55 51.89 -7.60 -7.74
CA GLU A 55 50.89 -8.17 -8.64
C GLU A 55 49.91 -9.09 -7.88
N GLU A 56 50.46 -9.96 -7.03
CA GLU A 56 49.69 -10.88 -6.21
C GLU A 56 49.03 -10.15 -5.01
N GLU A 57 47.70 -10.21 -4.95
CA GLU A 57 46.88 -9.49 -3.95
C GLU A 57 47.25 -9.82 -2.49
N ARG A 58 47.66 -11.07 -2.21
CA ARG A 58 48.05 -11.51 -0.85
C ARG A 58 49.26 -10.76 -0.27
N PHE A 59 50.09 -10.18 -1.14
CA PHE A 59 51.26 -9.40 -0.74
C PHE A 59 51.02 -7.89 -0.77
N VAL A 60 49.85 -7.45 -1.23
CA VAL A 60 49.52 -6.03 -1.26
C VAL A 60 49.35 -5.50 0.17
N PRO A 61 50.16 -4.52 0.60
CA PRO A 61 50.07 -4.00 1.96
C PRO A 61 48.75 -3.24 2.15
N PRO A 62 48.10 -3.35 3.32
CA PRO A 62 46.88 -2.62 3.60
C PRO A 62 47.15 -1.11 3.78
N ILE A 63 46.18 -0.27 3.44
CA ILE A 63 46.24 1.17 3.71
C ILE A 63 45.83 1.38 5.17
N ARG A 64 46.78 1.83 5.99
CA ARG A 64 46.50 2.22 7.37
C ARG A 64 45.98 3.66 7.40
N LEU A 65 44.81 3.83 7.98
CA LEU A 65 44.21 5.12 8.25
C LEU A 65 44.52 5.49 9.69
N ARG A 66 45.12 6.66 9.92
CA ARG A 66 45.46 7.17 11.26
C ARG A 66 44.91 8.57 11.44
N LEU A 67 44.01 8.71 12.40
CA LEU A 67 43.38 9.97 12.75
C LEU A 67 44.17 10.67 13.85
N TRP A 68 44.69 11.84 13.54
CA TRP A 68 45.46 12.67 14.47
C TRP A 68 44.70 13.94 14.82
N HIS A 69 44.86 14.43 16.04
CA HIS A 69 44.37 15.76 16.44
C HIS A 69 45.42 16.56 17.21
N ARG A 70 45.20 17.87 17.29
CA ARG A 70 46.04 18.79 18.05
C ARG A 70 45.71 18.72 19.54
N ALA A 71 46.71 18.40 20.36
CA ALA A 71 46.61 18.31 21.82
C ALA A 71 47.37 19.42 22.56
N GLY A 72 48.17 20.22 21.84
CA GLY A 72 48.92 21.38 22.34
C GLY A 72 49.51 22.16 21.16
N ALA A 73 50.38 23.14 21.41
CA ALA A 73 50.99 23.96 20.34
C ALA A 73 51.74 23.10 19.29
N GLU A 74 52.52 22.13 19.73
CA GLU A 74 53.29 21.22 18.85
C GLU A 74 52.94 19.73 19.03
N ARG A 75 52.17 19.39 20.08
CA ARG A 75 51.84 18.01 20.41
C ARG A 75 50.63 17.51 19.64
N ARG A 76 50.77 16.36 18.99
CA ARG A 76 49.69 15.64 18.29
C ARG A 76 49.47 14.28 18.91
N LEU A 77 48.21 13.89 19.02
CA LEU A 77 47.81 12.58 19.55
C LEU A 77 47.04 11.80 18.50
N LEU A 78 47.30 10.49 18.45
CA LEU A 78 46.56 9.55 17.62
C LEU A 78 45.23 9.23 18.32
N LEU A 79 44.13 9.66 17.73
CA LEU A 79 42.78 9.40 18.26
C LEU A 79 42.28 8.02 17.87
N GLY A 80 42.45 7.65 16.60
CA GLY A 80 41.90 6.41 16.08
C GLY A 80 42.66 5.92 14.86
N GLN A 81 42.49 4.65 14.56
CA GLN A 81 43.09 4.00 13.40
C GLN A 81 42.11 3.00 12.76
N ALA A 82 42.31 2.76 11.48
CA ALA A 82 41.67 1.69 10.72
C ALA A 82 42.64 1.12 9.69
N SER A 83 42.30 -0.04 9.12
CA SER A 83 43.12 -0.69 8.10
C SER A 83 42.22 -1.11 6.95
N VAL A 84 42.47 -0.57 5.77
CA VAL A 84 41.78 -0.94 4.53
C VAL A 84 42.54 -2.10 3.92
N ARG A 85 41.93 -3.29 3.97
CA ARG A 85 42.45 -4.54 3.39
C ARG A 85 41.77 -4.83 2.05
N GLU A 86 42.32 -5.79 1.32
CA GLU A 86 41.81 -6.27 0.03
C GLU A 86 41.66 -5.11 -0.95
N LEU A 87 42.80 -4.57 -1.39
CA LEU A 87 42.81 -3.43 -2.28
C LEU A 87 42.35 -3.78 -3.71
N GLY A 88 42.31 -5.07 -4.03
CA GLY A 88 41.81 -5.63 -5.28
C GLY A 88 40.43 -5.12 -5.67
N ARG A 89 39.51 -4.93 -4.70
CA ARG A 89 38.16 -4.40 -4.96
C ARG A 89 38.15 -2.94 -5.44
N TYR A 90 39.23 -2.20 -5.20
CA TYR A 90 39.37 -0.82 -5.65
C TYR A 90 40.12 -0.72 -6.99
N ARG A 91 40.56 -1.84 -7.58
CA ARG A 91 41.15 -1.86 -8.92
C ARG A 91 40.07 -1.59 -9.96
N CYS A 92 40.28 -0.54 -10.75
CA CYS A 92 39.37 -0.17 -11.82
C CYS A 92 39.88 -0.72 -13.16
N PRO A 93 38.99 -1.11 -14.09
CA PRO A 93 39.37 -1.46 -15.45
C PRO A 93 40.03 -0.26 -16.16
N PRO A 94 40.89 -0.50 -17.16
CA PRO A 94 41.49 0.57 -17.95
C PRO A 94 40.39 1.44 -18.60
N PRO A 95 40.58 2.77 -18.68
CA PRO A 95 39.58 3.68 -19.20
C PRO A 95 39.21 3.34 -20.65
N ARG A 96 37.91 3.30 -20.96
CA ARG A 96 37.41 3.29 -22.35
C ARG A 96 37.60 4.69 -22.96
N GLN A 97 37.98 4.73 -24.24
CA GLN A 97 38.42 5.93 -24.97
C GLN A 97 37.40 7.10 -24.99
N GLU A 98 36.12 6.84 -24.71
CA GLU A 98 35.04 7.84 -24.65
C GLU A 98 35.13 8.84 -23.48
N GLN A 99 35.88 8.53 -22.40
CA GLN A 99 36.01 9.43 -21.24
C GLN A 99 36.96 10.63 -21.48
N LEU A 100 37.64 10.68 -22.63
CA LEU A 100 38.64 11.71 -22.94
C LEU A 100 38.08 12.95 -23.67
N LEU A 101 36.83 12.94 -24.14
CA LEU A 101 36.27 13.98 -25.02
C LEU A 101 35.26 14.95 -24.34
N GLY A 102 35.24 15.03 -23.01
CA GLY A 102 34.30 15.88 -22.26
C GLY A 102 34.74 17.33 -22.06
N ASN A 103 35.13 18.05 -23.11
CA ASN A 103 35.31 19.51 -23.06
C ASN A 103 34.15 20.21 -23.78
N GLY A 104 33.33 20.95 -23.02
CA GLY A 104 32.39 21.94 -23.55
C GLY A 104 30.91 21.63 -23.34
N SER A 105 30.37 22.02 -22.19
CA SER A 105 29.07 22.71 -22.00
C SER A 105 28.56 22.51 -20.58
N ASP A 106 28.11 23.62 -19.98
CA ASP A 106 27.44 23.66 -18.69
C ASP A 106 26.12 22.89 -18.77
N THR A 107 26.05 21.75 -18.09
CA THR A 107 24.79 21.20 -17.56
C THR A 107 25.09 20.13 -16.52
N VAL A 108 24.33 20.20 -15.43
CA VAL A 108 24.31 19.26 -14.31
C VAL A 108 23.78 17.90 -14.79
N VAL A 109 24.28 16.82 -14.18
CA VAL A 109 23.97 15.39 -14.40
C VAL A 109 24.77 14.71 -15.51
N SER A 110 25.87 14.06 -15.14
CA SER A 110 26.55 13.07 -16.00
C SER A 110 25.90 11.70 -15.79
N MET A 111 25.22 11.22 -16.83
CA MET A 111 24.67 9.87 -16.95
C MET A 111 25.79 8.85 -17.23
N PRO A 112 25.75 7.62 -16.68
CA PRO A 112 26.62 6.54 -17.13
C PRO A 112 26.11 5.99 -18.48
N GLY A 113 26.96 6.05 -19.51
CA GLY A 113 26.68 5.51 -20.83
C GLY A 113 26.94 4.00 -20.93
N THR A 114 26.09 3.36 -21.77
CA THR A 114 26.21 2.06 -22.46
C THR A 114 25.38 0.88 -21.95
N ALA A 115 24.06 0.95 -22.17
CA ALA A 115 23.25 -0.25 -22.45
C ALA A 115 23.36 -0.59 -23.95
N ARG A 116 23.53 -1.89 -24.26
CA ARG A 116 23.66 -2.43 -25.63
C ARG A 116 22.41 -2.13 -26.49
N PRO A 117 22.54 -1.85 -27.80
CA PRO A 117 21.39 -1.72 -28.68
C PRO A 117 20.72 -3.09 -28.90
N ILE A 118 19.43 -3.18 -28.55
CA ILE A 118 18.53 -4.25 -28.98
C ILE A 118 18.13 -3.94 -30.43
N PRO A 119 18.16 -4.91 -31.36
CA PRO A 119 17.81 -4.65 -32.77
C PRO A 119 16.33 -4.26 -32.88
N ALA A 120 16.09 -3.06 -33.40
CA ALA A 120 14.77 -2.59 -33.77
C ALA A 120 14.17 -3.53 -34.83
N ARG A 121 13.01 -4.12 -34.54
CA ARG A 121 12.16 -4.73 -35.57
C ARG A 121 11.51 -3.60 -36.39
N PRO A 122 11.52 -3.69 -37.73
CA PRO A 122 10.96 -2.65 -38.57
C PRO A 122 9.44 -2.65 -38.46
N TRP A 123 8.87 -1.44 -38.37
CA TRP A 123 7.45 -1.19 -38.44
C TRP A 123 6.96 -1.53 -39.85
N CYS A 124 6.08 -2.54 -39.94
CA CYS A 124 5.41 -2.89 -41.18
C CYS A 124 4.21 -1.97 -41.39
N HIS A 125 4.32 -1.11 -42.39
CA HIS A 125 3.17 -0.48 -43.05
C HIS A 125 2.22 -1.57 -43.56
N LEU A 126 0.94 -1.53 -43.16
CA LEU A 126 -0.16 -2.14 -43.90
C LEU A 126 -1.43 -1.29 -43.65
N SER A 127 -1.55 -0.28 -44.50
CA SER A 127 -2.82 0.29 -44.96
C SER A 127 -3.64 -0.79 -45.67
N HIS A 128 -4.94 -0.98 -45.33
CA HIS A 128 -6.10 -1.09 -46.25
C HIS A 128 -7.43 -1.46 -45.52
N PRO A 129 -8.63 -1.25 -46.12
CA PRO A 129 -9.58 -0.24 -45.64
C PRO A 129 -11.05 -0.72 -45.70
N TRP A 130 -11.73 -0.93 -44.57
CA TRP A 130 -13.14 -1.31 -44.62
C TRP A 130 -13.94 -0.48 -43.61
N CYS A 131 -14.07 0.81 -43.94
CA CYS A 131 -15.24 1.61 -43.58
C CYS A 131 -16.28 1.44 -44.70
N HIS A 132 -17.56 1.55 -44.33
CA HIS A 132 -18.78 1.37 -45.14
C HIS A 132 -19.47 0.01 -44.97
N LEU A 133 -20.34 -0.04 -43.95
CA LEU A 133 -21.71 -0.53 -44.15
C LEU A 133 -22.61 0.18 -43.15
N SER A 134 -23.43 1.05 -43.71
CA SER A 134 -24.47 1.81 -43.06
C SER A 134 -25.80 1.06 -43.11
N HIS A 135 -26.61 1.27 -42.04
CA HIS A 135 -28.07 1.13 -41.89
C HIS A 135 -28.54 -0.05 -41.00
N PRO A 136 -29.71 0.05 -40.31
CA PRO A 136 -30.53 1.23 -39.99
C PRO A 136 -30.89 1.35 -38.48
N CYS A 137 -31.36 2.55 -38.12
CA CYS A 137 -31.99 2.92 -36.86
C CYS A 137 -33.20 2.02 -36.53
N LEU A 138 -33.21 1.47 -35.31
CA LEU A 138 -34.42 1.00 -34.61
C LEU A 138 -34.41 1.60 -33.22
N SER A 139 -35.29 2.57 -33.02
CA SER A 139 -35.65 3.18 -31.75
C SER A 139 -36.31 2.14 -30.83
N LEU A 140 -35.69 1.86 -29.69
CA LEU A 140 -36.30 1.22 -28.55
C LEU A 140 -35.81 1.92 -27.29
N ASP A 141 -36.71 2.74 -26.76
CA ASP A 141 -36.93 3.18 -25.38
C ASP A 141 -35.73 3.41 -24.46
N GLU A 142 -35.64 4.67 -24.05
CA GLU A 142 -34.89 5.28 -22.95
C GLU A 142 -34.73 4.37 -21.73
N ASP A 143 -33.60 3.69 -21.63
CA ASP A 143 -32.88 3.49 -20.37
C ASP A 143 -31.43 3.92 -20.69
N GLU A 144 -31.18 5.23 -20.70
CA GLU A 144 -29.81 5.76 -20.62
C GLU A 144 -29.23 5.28 -19.29
N ASP A 145 -28.64 4.10 -19.28
CA ASP A 145 -27.68 3.71 -18.26
C ASP A 145 -26.48 4.66 -18.47
N ASP A 146 -26.54 5.83 -17.84
CA ASP A 146 -25.38 6.69 -17.56
C ASP A 146 -24.37 5.84 -16.77
N GLU A 147 -23.61 5.01 -17.46
CA GLU A 147 -22.32 4.52 -17.00
C GLU A 147 -21.32 5.67 -17.12
N GLU A 148 -21.58 6.77 -16.41
CA GLU A 148 -20.50 7.64 -15.97
C GLU A 148 -19.65 6.80 -15.01
N GLU A 149 -18.68 6.08 -15.56
CA GLU A 149 -17.54 5.59 -14.80
C GLU A 149 -16.82 6.83 -14.27
N GLU A 150 -17.30 7.40 -13.15
CA GLU A 150 -16.46 8.26 -12.31
C GLU A 150 -15.20 7.44 -12.02
N GLU A 151 -14.07 7.84 -12.63
CA GLU A 151 -12.76 7.24 -12.40
C GLU A 151 -12.54 7.30 -10.87
N GLU A 152 -12.69 6.14 -10.19
CA GLU A 152 -12.52 6.03 -8.74
C GLU A 152 -11.23 6.78 -8.36
N GLU A 153 -11.34 7.81 -7.52
CA GLU A 153 -10.25 8.70 -7.13
C GLU A 153 -9.09 7.84 -6.59
N ARG A 154 -8.11 7.57 -7.46
CA ARG A 154 -7.03 6.62 -7.19
C ARG A 154 -6.04 7.27 -6.23
N ASP A 155 -6.33 7.15 -4.95
CA ASP A 155 -5.47 7.62 -3.87
C ASP A 155 -4.18 6.79 -3.75
N TRP A 156 -3.23 7.29 -2.96
CA TRP A 156 -1.96 6.60 -2.71
C TRP A 156 -2.16 5.21 -2.08
N TRP A 157 -3.17 5.03 -1.22
CA TRP A 157 -3.49 3.74 -0.62
C TRP A 157 -3.94 2.70 -1.65
N SER A 158 -4.70 3.10 -2.68
CA SER A 158 -5.09 2.22 -3.78
C SER A 158 -3.86 1.73 -4.54
N LYS A 159 -2.89 2.62 -4.79
CA LYS A 159 -1.59 2.27 -5.37
C LYS A 159 -0.80 1.31 -4.47
N PHE A 160 -0.77 1.56 -3.16
CA PHE A 160 -0.10 0.70 -2.19
C PHE A 160 -0.67 -0.73 -2.15
N TYR A 161 -2.00 -0.87 -2.03
CA TYR A 161 -2.63 -2.20 -2.00
C TYR A 161 -2.50 -2.91 -3.36
N ALA A 162 -2.64 -2.19 -4.48
CA ALA A 162 -2.37 -2.73 -5.80
C ALA A 162 -0.90 -3.19 -5.95
N SER A 163 0.05 -2.61 -5.23
CA SER A 163 1.45 -3.07 -5.18
C SER A 163 1.68 -4.26 -4.25
N MET A 164 0.89 -4.42 -3.19
CA MET A 164 0.97 -5.53 -2.24
C MET A 164 0.37 -6.84 -2.79
N GLU A 165 -0.70 -6.76 -3.59
CA GLU A 165 -1.42 -7.93 -4.09
C GLU A 165 -0.61 -8.73 -5.15
N ASP A 166 -0.40 -10.01 -4.87
CA ASP A 166 0.30 -10.95 -5.73
C ASP A 166 -0.64 -11.44 -6.84
N LYS A 167 -0.50 -10.85 -8.04
CA LYS A 167 -1.01 -11.32 -9.34
C LYS A 167 -2.39 -12.04 -9.34
N ASP A 168 -3.37 -11.61 -8.55
CA ASP A 168 -4.73 -12.14 -8.70
C ASP A 168 -5.41 -11.40 -9.87
N PRO A 169 -5.63 -12.04 -11.03
CA PRO A 169 -6.20 -11.38 -12.20
C PRO A 169 -7.67 -10.93 -12.00
N LYS A 170 -8.26 -11.21 -10.83
CA LYS A 170 -9.63 -10.82 -10.46
C LYS A 170 -9.71 -9.65 -9.48
N SER A 171 -8.60 -9.11 -9.00
CA SER A 171 -8.63 -7.90 -8.17
C SER A 171 -9.21 -6.73 -8.99
N PRO A 172 -10.17 -5.96 -8.46
CA PRO A 172 -10.69 -4.75 -9.13
C PRO A 172 -9.60 -3.75 -9.52
N TRP A 173 -8.41 -3.86 -8.90
CA TRP A 173 -7.27 -2.98 -9.04
C TRP A 173 -6.24 -3.46 -10.08
N ALA A 174 -6.48 -4.60 -10.75
CA ALA A 174 -5.51 -5.30 -11.60
C ALA A 174 -5.29 -4.71 -13.01
N THR A 175 -5.99 -3.66 -13.41
CA THR A 175 -5.85 -3.02 -14.73
C THR A 175 -4.78 -1.91 -14.72
N ASN A 176 -3.60 -2.30 -15.20
CA ASN A 176 -2.54 -1.54 -15.87
C ASN A 176 -2.25 -0.09 -15.42
N GLY A 177 -1.08 0.16 -14.82
CA GLY A 177 -0.43 1.47 -14.91
C GLY A 177 0.58 1.82 -13.81
N ASP A 178 0.09 2.18 -12.63
CA ASP A 178 0.90 2.83 -11.60
C ASP A 178 1.04 1.95 -10.34
N ARG A 179 2.27 1.51 -10.06
CA ARG A 179 2.63 0.68 -8.91
C ARG A 179 3.92 1.22 -8.31
N LEU A 180 4.00 1.22 -6.98
CA LEU A 180 5.23 1.48 -6.25
C LEU A 180 6.02 0.18 -6.05
N LYS A 181 7.36 0.26 -6.02
CA LYS A 181 8.24 -0.89 -5.79
C LYS A 181 8.39 -1.16 -4.30
N ILE A 182 7.95 -2.33 -3.83
CA ILE A 182 8.07 -2.71 -2.41
C ILE A 182 9.37 -3.49 -2.20
N TYR A 183 10.28 -2.95 -1.41
CA TYR A 183 11.48 -3.63 -0.95
C TYR A 183 11.21 -4.28 0.42
N GLY A 184 11.48 -5.59 0.52
CA GLY A 184 11.37 -6.35 1.77
C GLY A 184 12.50 -6.10 2.76
N CYS A 185 13.41 -5.17 2.46
CA CYS A 185 14.56 -4.79 3.26
C CYS A 185 14.84 -3.28 3.13
N GLU A 186 15.84 -2.82 3.88
CA GLU A 186 16.42 -1.48 3.79
C GLU A 186 16.99 -1.23 2.39
N LEU A 187 16.85 -0.01 1.84
CA LEU A 187 17.46 0.33 0.56
C LEU A 187 18.98 0.07 0.53
N GLU A 188 19.66 0.31 1.65
CA GLU A 188 21.10 0.05 1.79
C GLU A 188 21.45 -1.45 1.72
N ALA A 189 20.49 -2.33 1.98
CA ALA A 189 20.68 -3.77 1.90
C ALA A 189 20.34 -4.36 0.52
N VAL A 190 19.80 -3.55 -0.40
CA VAL A 190 19.48 -3.96 -1.77
C VAL A 190 20.79 -4.12 -2.56
N PRO A 191 21.11 -5.32 -3.09
CA PRO A 191 22.38 -5.57 -3.78
C PRO A 191 22.66 -4.62 -4.94
N GLU A 192 21.63 -4.23 -5.69
CA GLU A 192 21.72 -3.32 -6.84
C GLU A 192 22.20 -1.92 -6.48
N PHE A 193 22.11 -1.53 -5.20
CA PHE A 193 22.47 -0.19 -4.73
C PHE A 193 23.80 -0.15 -3.97
N GLU A 194 24.49 -1.28 -3.81
CA GLU A 194 25.83 -1.39 -3.20
C GLU A 194 25.96 -0.63 -1.84
N GLY A 195 24.91 -0.63 -1.02
CA GLY A 195 24.91 0.08 0.26
C GLY A 195 24.76 1.60 0.17
N LEU A 196 24.44 2.15 -1.01
CA LEU A 196 24.40 3.59 -1.30
C LEU A 196 25.73 4.30 -1.00
N GLN A 197 26.83 3.54 -1.03
CA GLN A 197 28.20 3.98 -0.73
C GLN A 197 29.07 4.02 -1.99
N ASP A 198 28.44 4.13 -3.16
CA ASP A 198 29.07 4.21 -4.48
C ASP A 198 29.91 5.50 -4.66
N PHE A 199 29.47 6.62 -4.05
CA PHE A 199 30.23 7.87 -4.00
C PHE A 199 31.33 7.85 -2.95
N CYS A 200 31.00 7.48 -1.70
CA CYS A 200 31.96 7.38 -0.60
C CYS A 200 31.59 6.25 0.36
N GLN A 201 32.60 5.49 0.79
CA GLN A 201 32.47 4.42 1.78
C GLN A 201 32.78 4.94 3.18
N THR A 202 32.16 4.32 4.19
CA THR A 202 32.39 4.62 5.60
C THR A 202 33.37 3.63 6.22
N PHE A 203 34.52 4.15 6.68
CA PHE A 203 35.55 3.40 7.38
C PHE A 203 35.48 3.69 8.89
N PRO A 204 35.06 2.76 9.75
CA PRO A 204 35.01 2.96 11.19
C PRO A 204 36.43 3.07 11.76
N LEU A 205 36.66 4.06 12.62
CA LEU A 205 37.94 4.34 13.28
C LEU A 205 37.85 3.93 14.74
N SER A 206 38.84 3.18 15.22
CA SER A 206 38.89 2.70 16.62
C SER A 206 40.18 3.13 17.31
N LYS A 207 40.14 3.25 18.65
CA LYS A 207 41.31 3.60 19.45
C LYS A 207 42.45 2.59 19.22
N PRO A 208 43.71 3.05 19.19
CA PRO A 208 44.85 2.15 19.16
C PRO A 208 44.96 1.39 20.50
N GLY A 209 44.93 0.05 20.47
CA GLY A 209 45.05 -0.78 21.67
C GLY A 209 44.53 -2.20 21.50
N ARG A 210 44.61 -3.01 22.57
CA ARG A 210 44.09 -4.40 22.60
C ARG A 210 42.55 -4.48 22.50
N ALA A 211 41.85 -3.44 22.94
CA ALA A 211 40.39 -3.34 22.86
C ALA A 211 39.99 -2.16 21.95
N PRO A 212 39.53 -2.41 20.71
CA PRO A 212 39.22 -1.36 19.75
C PRO A 212 37.91 -0.65 20.09
N GLU A 213 37.98 0.44 20.83
CA GLU A 213 36.82 1.30 21.12
C GLU A 213 36.53 2.25 19.94
N PRO A 214 35.27 2.42 19.50
CA PRO A 214 34.93 3.29 18.37
C PRO A 214 35.13 4.78 18.69
N VAL A 215 35.82 5.49 17.81
CA VAL A 215 36.17 6.91 17.94
C VAL A 215 35.35 7.79 17.01
N GLY A 216 34.99 7.25 15.84
CA GLY A 216 34.20 7.87 14.80
C GLY A 216 34.41 7.14 13.47
N SER A 217 34.17 7.80 12.35
CA SER A 217 34.39 7.21 11.03
C SER A 217 35.00 8.19 10.04
N PHE A 218 35.69 7.63 9.05
CA PHE A 218 36.22 8.35 7.90
C PHE A 218 35.36 8.01 6.68
N LYS A 219 34.85 9.03 5.98
CA LYS A 219 34.21 8.86 4.68
C LYS A 219 35.21 9.10 3.56
N GLY A 220 35.34 8.14 2.65
CA GLY A 220 36.26 8.22 1.53
C GLY A 220 36.10 7.10 0.50
N LEU A 221 36.88 7.17 -0.57
CA LEU A 221 36.89 6.15 -1.63
C LEU A 221 38.29 5.98 -2.20
N PHE A 222 38.65 4.76 -2.54
CA PHE A 222 39.91 4.42 -3.20
C PHE A 222 39.63 3.94 -4.61
N ARG A 223 40.44 4.39 -5.57
CA ARG A 223 40.43 3.87 -6.95
C ARG A 223 41.85 3.67 -7.44
N ILE A 224 42.17 2.45 -7.85
CA ILE A 224 43.50 2.02 -8.26
C ILE A 224 43.45 1.74 -9.76
N TYR A 225 44.29 2.42 -10.51
CA TYR A 225 44.42 2.27 -11.95
C TYR A 225 45.83 1.75 -12.26
N PRO A 226 45.97 0.85 -13.24
CA PRO A 226 47.30 0.55 -13.77
C PRO A 226 47.89 1.83 -14.36
N VAL A 227 49.15 2.12 -14.03
CA VAL A 227 49.88 3.23 -14.64
C VAL A 227 50.26 2.79 -16.06
N PRO A 228 49.87 3.55 -17.10
CA PRO A 228 50.16 3.14 -18.45
C PRO A 228 51.65 3.39 -18.77
N GLU A 229 52.36 2.35 -19.17
CA GLU A 229 53.79 2.39 -19.50
C GLU A 229 53.99 2.73 -20.99
N GLY A 230 54.57 3.91 -21.30
CA GLY A 230 54.94 4.31 -22.66
C GLY A 230 54.82 5.81 -22.92
N ALA A 231 55.71 6.36 -23.76
CA ALA A 231 55.86 7.81 -24.05
C ALA A 231 54.68 8.47 -24.83
N GLY A 232 53.54 7.78 -24.99
CA GLY A 232 52.33 8.29 -25.63
C GLY A 232 51.04 7.77 -24.97
N ALA A 233 51.14 7.21 -23.78
CA ALA A 233 50.01 6.59 -23.13
C ALA A 233 49.12 7.63 -22.42
N ALA A 234 47.80 7.51 -22.57
CA ALA A 234 46.85 8.48 -22.02
C ALA A 234 47.00 8.57 -20.49
N PRO A 235 46.98 9.78 -19.90
CA PRO A 235 47.11 9.94 -18.46
C PRO A 235 45.98 9.18 -17.73
N ALA A 236 46.29 8.66 -16.54
CA ALA A 236 45.30 7.95 -15.73
C ALA A 236 44.02 8.80 -15.57
N PRO A 237 42.82 8.18 -15.71
CA PRO A 237 41.56 8.92 -15.77
C PRO A 237 41.34 9.63 -14.44
N ARG A 238 41.19 10.96 -14.44
CA ARG A 238 40.93 11.72 -13.22
C ARG A 238 39.44 11.67 -12.88
N CYS A 239 39.03 10.64 -12.13
CA CYS A 239 37.62 10.35 -11.91
C CYS A 239 36.93 11.26 -10.88
N PHE A 240 37.70 12.02 -10.10
CA PHE A 240 37.19 12.94 -9.07
C PHE A 240 37.18 14.41 -9.53
N GLN A 241 36.75 14.69 -10.77
CA GLN A 241 36.72 16.07 -11.30
C GLN A 241 35.40 16.83 -11.01
N ARG A 242 34.26 16.14 -10.96
CA ARG A 242 32.94 16.74 -10.72
C ARG A 242 32.38 16.26 -9.38
N LEU A 243 32.96 16.73 -8.29
CA LEU A 243 32.52 16.40 -6.94
C LEU A 243 31.29 17.24 -6.53
N PRO A 244 30.38 16.67 -5.72
CA PRO A 244 29.27 17.42 -5.15
C PRO A 244 29.76 18.55 -4.23
N PRO A 245 28.90 19.53 -3.89
CA PRO A 245 29.27 20.62 -3.02
C PRO A 245 29.81 20.11 -1.68
N ARG A 246 31.04 20.54 -1.35
CA ARG A 246 31.76 20.10 -0.14
C ARG A 246 31.24 20.74 1.15
N ARG A 247 30.55 21.87 1.04
CA ARG A 247 30.00 22.57 2.19
C ARG A 247 28.73 21.85 2.64
N PRO A 248 28.41 21.82 3.94
CA PRO A 248 27.16 21.28 4.41
C PRO A 248 25.97 21.98 3.74
N GLN A 249 24.95 21.21 3.41
CA GLN A 249 23.80 21.65 2.64
C GLN A 249 22.54 21.59 3.50
N PRO A 250 21.75 22.67 3.58
CA PRO A 250 20.44 22.62 4.20
C PRO A 250 19.47 21.85 3.29
N CYS A 251 18.80 20.87 3.87
CA CYS A 251 17.83 20.02 3.20
C CYS A 251 16.50 20.01 3.97
N LEU A 252 15.39 19.96 3.23
CA LEU A 252 14.10 19.53 3.75
C LEU A 252 14.02 18.01 3.63
N VAL A 253 13.60 17.33 4.69
CA VAL A 253 13.49 15.87 4.76
C VAL A 253 12.06 15.52 5.10
N ARG A 254 11.43 14.70 4.26
CA ARG A 254 10.09 14.15 4.50
C ARG A 254 10.22 12.67 4.82
N VAL A 255 9.65 12.26 5.93
CA VAL A 255 9.69 10.88 6.43
C VAL A 255 8.27 10.35 6.43
N TYR A 256 8.01 9.36 5.58
CA TYR A 256 6.68 8.79 5.39
C TYR A 256 6.64 7.42 6.05
N ILE A 257 5.79 7.27 7.07
CA ILE A 257 5.69 6.05 7.88
C ILE A 257 4.30 5.47 7.68
N VAL A 258 4.24 4.35 6.97
CA VAL A 258 2.99 3.76 6.47
C VAL A 258 2.38 2.86 7.53
N ARG A 259 3.11 1.82 7.91
CA ARG A 259 2.68 0.82 8.89
C ARG A 259 3.86 0.13 9.54
N ALA A 260 3.62 -0.53 10.66
CA ALA A 260 4.53 -1.54 11.22
C ALA A 260 3.81 -2.89 11.32
N PHE A 261 4.59 -3.97 11.45
CA PHE A 261 4.08 -5.33 11.61
C PHE A 261 5.13 -6.20 12.30
N ASP A 262 4.72 -7.37 12.77
CA ASP A 262 5.52 -8.27 13.60
C ASP A 262 6.09 -7.57 14.86
N LEU A 263 5.38 -6.57 15.40
CA LEU A 263 5.86 -5.84 16.59
C LEU A 263 5.95 -6.78 17.79
N SER A 264 6.99 -6.59 18.61
CA SER A 264 7.12 -7.32 19.86
C SER A 264 6.08 -6.82 20.88
N PRO A 265 5.27 -7.70 21.47
CA PRO A 265 4.26 -7.29 22.45
C PRO A 265 4.93 -6.74 23.71
N ARG A 266 4.29 -5.73 24.29
CA ARG A 266 4.76 -5.05 25.50
C ARG A 266 3.75 -5.08 26.64
N ASP A 267 2.46 -5.11 26.29
CA ASP A 267 1.39 -5.13 27.28
C ASP A 267 1.05 -6.53 27.77
N VAL A 268 0.40 -6.57 28.94
CA VAL A 268 -0.16 -7.80 29.54
C VAL A 268 -1.23 -8.46 28.67
N THR A 269 -1.84 -7.70 27.76
CA THR A 269 -2.84 -8.17 26.79
C THR A 269 -2.19 -9.00 25.68
N GLY A 270 -0.86 -9.00 25.56
CA GLY A 270 -0.14 -9.59 24.44
C GLY A 270 -0.16 -8.72 23.18
N LEU A 271 -0.59 -7.46 23.30
CA LEU A 271 -0.58 -6.44 22.24
C LEU A 271 0.31 -5.26 22.66
N SER A 272 0.21 -4.17 21.92
CA SER A 272 0.89 -2.90 22.19
C SER A 272 0.00 -1.75 21.73
N ASP A 273 0.31 -0.55 22.23
CA ASP A 273 -0.32 0.72 21.85
C ASP A 273 0.69 1.62 21.10
N PRO A 274 1.15 1.20 19.90
CA PRO A 274 2.30 1.81 19.25
C PRO A 274 2.05 3.23 18.74
N TYR A 275 3.06 4.09 18.88
CA TYR A 275 3.17 5.38 18.21
C TYR A 275 4.59 5.64 17.69
N VAL A 276 4.72 6.61 16.78
CA VAL A 276 5.96 6.88 16.07
C VAL A 276 6.68 8.10 16.66
N ARG A 277 8.01 7.97 16.83
CA ARG A 277 8.91 9.07 17.16
C ARG A 277 10.04 9.16 16.13
N VAL A 278 10.19 10.33 15.51
CA VAL A 278 11.22 10.60 14.50
C VAL A 278 12.21 11.62 15.08
N VAL A 279 13.50 11.30 15.02
CA VAL A 279 14.59 12.16 15.53
C VAL A 279 15.59 12.44 14.42
N LEU A 280 15.87 13.73 14.18
CA LEU A 280 16.89 14.18 13.25
C LEU A 280 17.66 15.37 13.85
N GLY A 281 18.94 15.16 14.16
CA GLY A 281 19.75 16.15 14.87
C GLY A 281 19.18 16.44 16.26
N LYS A 282 18.80 17.70 16.51
CA LYS A 282 18.16 18.13 17.76
C LYS A 282 16.63 18.11 17.72
N LYS A 283 16.04 17.81 16.56
CA LYS A 283 14.59 17.84 16.35
C LYS A 283 14.01 16.46 16.63
N THR A 284 12.95 16.43 17.42
CA THR A 284 12.16 15.24 17.70
C THR A 284 10.72 15.54 17.35
N LEU A 285 10.13 14.73 16.47
CA LEU A 285 8.72 14.76 16.11
C LEU A 285 8.06 13.43 16.50
N GLY A 286 6.73 13.42 16.51
CA GLY A 286 5.92 12.33 17.02
C GLY A 286 5.07 12.83 18.18
N GLN A 287 3.78 12.53 18.14
CA GLN A 287 2.84 12.92 19.19
C GLN A 287 2.35 11.65 19.88
N ARG A 288 2.43 11.66 21.22
CA ARG A 288 2.14 10.51 22.08
C ARG A 288 0.66 10.12 22.06
N ASP A 289 -0.23 11.10 22.00
CA ASP A 289 -1.68 10.95 21.92
C ASP A 289 -2.16 10.29 20.63
N GLN A 290 -1.33 10.31 19.57
CA GLN A 290 -1.66 9.71 18.30
C GLN A 290 -1.18 8.24 18.20
N TYR A 291 -1.40 7.44 19.23
CA TYR A 291 -1.11 5.99 19.23
C TYR A 291 -2.19 5.21 18.48
N VAL A 292 -1.86 3.98 18.08
CA VAL A 292 -2.83 3.02 17.53
C VAL A 292 -3.08 1.96 18.60
N PRO A 293 -4.29 1.84 19.15
CA PRO A 293 -4.53 0.96 20.29
C PRO A 293 -4.51 -0.52 19.92
N ASN A 294 -4.07 -1.36 20.87
CA ASN A 294 -4.23 -2.81 20.90
C ASN A 294 -3.87 -3.50 19.58
N THR A 295 -2.67 -3.26 19.05
CA THR A 295 -2.24 -3.88 17.80
C THR A 295 -0.73 -4.09 17.69
N LEU A 296 -0.34 -5.19 17.05
CA LEU A 296 1.04 -5.45 16.65
C LEU A 296 1.29 -5.13 15.16
N GLU A 297 0.25 -4.71 14.44
CA GLU A 297 0.27 -4.33 13.03
C GLU A 297 -0.35 -2.94 12.80
N PRO A 298 0.17 -1.88 13.44
CA PRO A 298 -0.42 -0.55 13.32
C PRO A 298 -0.25 0.03 11.92
N VAL A 299 -1.32 0.61 11.38
CA VAL A 299 -1.28 1.47 10.19
C VAL A 299 -1.23 2.92 10.67
N PHE A 300 -0.10 3.58 10.47
CA PHE A 300 0.11 4.96 10.91
C PHE A 300 -0.36 5.95 9.85
N GLY A 301 0.09 5.78 8.61
CA GLY A 301 -0.18 6.68 7.49
C GLY A 301 0.23 8.12 7.76
N ARG A 302 1.48 8.39 8.17
CA ARG A 302 1.91 9.74 8.56
C ARG A 302 3.16 10.22 7.88
N MET A 303 3.18 11.52 7.58
CA MET A 303 4.33 12.23 7.04
C MET A 303 4.88 13.20 8.09
N PHE A 304 6.19 13.15 8.31
CA PHE A 304 6.93 14.09 9.15
C PHE A 304 7.87 14.93 8.28
N GLU A 305 7.76 16.24 8.40
CA GLU A 305 8.62 17.19 7.67
C GLU A 305 9.62 17.83 8.64
N LEU A 306 10.91 17.74 8.30
CA LEU A 306 12.03 18.20 9.11
C LEU A 306 13.01 18.97 8.23
N THR A 307 13.70 19.96 8.78
CA THR A 307 14.87 20.56 8.13
C THR A 307 16.14 20.06 8.79
N ALA A 308 17.18 19.78 8.00
CA ALA A 308 18.47 19.32 8.50
C ALA A 308 19.62 19.86 7.67
N THR A 309 20.80 20.00 8.26
CA THR A 309 22.01 20.37 7.52
C THR A 309 22.89 19.14 7.33
N ILE A 310 22.92 18.57 6.12
CA ILE A 310 23.68 17.36 5.81
C ILE A 310 25.12 17.77 5.43
N PRO A 311 26.18 17.19 6.03
CA PRO A 311 26.20 15.97 6.85
C PRO A 311 26.30 16.19 8.37
N LEU A 312 26.04 17.41 8.87
CA LEU A 312 26.07 17.70 10.32
C LEU A 312 24.98 16.92 11.07
N GLU A 313 23.79 16.84 10.48
CA GLU A 313 22.62 16.12 10.98
C GLU A 313 22.20 15.06 9.95
N LYS A 314 23.02 14.01 9.80
CA LYS A 314 22.80 12.97 8.78
C LYS A 314 22.06 11.73 9.29
N ASP A 315 22.09 11.47 10.60
CA ASP A 315 21.53 10.25 11.17
C ASP A 315 20.05 10.46 11.51
N LEU A 316 19.16 10.02 10.62
CA LEU A 316 17.72 10.01 10.85
C LEU A 316 17.34 8.76 11.63
N ARG A 317 16.78 8.91 12.84
CA ARG A 317 16.32 7.79 13.66
C ARG A 317 14.79 7.75 13.71
N VAL A 318 14.23 6.60 13.40
CA VAL A 318 12.80 6.31 13.59
C VAL A 318 12.67 5.29 14.71
N THR A 319 11.85 5.61 15.70
CA THR A 319 11.59 4.77 16.87
C THR A 319 10.09 4.50 16.99
N ILE A 320 9.71 3.25 17.19
CA ILE A 320 8.35 2.88 17.58
C ILE A 320 8.32 2.76 19.10
N MET A 321 7.43 3.54 19.71
CA MET A 321 7.19 3.61 21.13
C MET A 321 5.87 2.95 21.46
N ASP A 322 5.73 2.43 22.67
CA ASP A 322 4.52 1.85 23.22
C ASP A 322 3.90 2.84 24.22
N HIS A 323 2.63 3.19 24.03
CA HIS A 323 1.94 4.11 24.94
C HIS A 323 1.50 3.38 26.21
N ASP A 324 2.06 3.77 27.34
CA ASP A 324 1.65 3.27 28.64
C ASP A 324 0.68 4.26 29.30
N LYS A 325 -0.40 3.78 29.95
CA LYS A 325 -1.31 4.66 30.71
C LYS A 325 -0.58 5.45 31.81
N VAL A 326 0.48 4.87 32.36
CA VAL A 326 1.36 5.49 33.35
C VAL A 326 2.76 5.60 32.75
N PRO A 327 3.26 6.81 32.46
CA PRO A 327 4.62 7.02 31.96
C PRO A 327 5.69 6.42 32.91
N PRO A 328 6.88 6.06 32.40
CA PRO A 328 7.39 6.33 31.06
C PRO A 328 7.02 5.28 30.02
N ASP A 329 6.66 5.75 28.82
CA ASP A 329 6.44 4.93 27.62
C ASP A 329 7.67 4.09 27.25
N GLN A 330 7.45 2.86 26.81
CA GLN A 330 8.51 1.90 26.47
C GLN A 330 8.92 1.96 24.99
N GLU A 331 10.21 1.78 24.71
CA GLU A 331 10.70 1.66 23.33
C GLU A 331 10.51 0.21 22.84
N ILE A 332 9.74 0.03 21.76
CA ILE A 332 9.62 -1.28 21.09
C ILE A 332 10.90 -1.55 20.33
N GLY A 333 11.31 -0.63 19.45
CA GLY A 333 12.57 -0.68 18.73
C GLY A 333 12.80 0.54 17.83
N SER A 334 14.00 0.63 17.26
CA SER A 334 14.40 1.74 16.40
C SER A 334 15.25 1.33 15.20
N THR A 335 15.19 2.13 14.14
CA THR A 335 16.03 2.03 12.94
C THR A 335 16.69 3.38 12.66
N THR A 336 17.84 3.39 11.99
CA THR A 336 18.60 4.62 11.67
C THR A 336 19.02 4.62 10.20
N ILE A 337 18.82 5.75 9.52
CA ILE A 337 19.12 5.96 8.10
C ILE A 337 20.22 7.04 7.99
N ASP A 338 21.28 6.77 7.21
CA ASP A 338 22.30 7.77 6.88
C ASP A 338 21.85 8.59 5.66
N LEU A 339 21.32 9.79 5.92
CA LEU A 339 20.83 10.70 4.87
C LEU A 339 21.95 11.24 3.97
N GLU A 340 23.20 11.24 4.43
CA GLU A 340 24.33 11.68 3.59
C GLU A 340 24.58 10.67 2.47
N ASP A 341 24.56 9.38 2.77
CA ASP A 341 24.80 8.33 1.77
C ASP A 341 23.68 8.32 0.73
N ARG A 342 22.41 8.45 1.16
CA ARG A 342 21.27 8.60 0.25
C ARG A 342 21.37 9.82 -0.67
N LEU A 343 21.81 10.95 -0.12
CA LEU A 343 21.93 12.20 -0.87
C LEU A 343 23.07 12.14 -1.91
N LEU A 344 24.19 11.51 -1.55
CA LEU A 344 25.40 11.50 -2.39
C LEU A 344 25.44 10.35 -3.40
N SER A 345 24.67 9.29 -3.18
CA SER A 345 24.61 8.13 -4.08
C SER A 345 24.18 8.50 -5.50
N HIS A 346 24.85 7.90 -6.49
CA HIS A 346 24.52 8.04 -7.91
C HIS A 346 23.14 7.46 -8.26
N HIS A 347 22.62 6.53 -7.44
CA HIS A 347 21.26 5.99 -7.58
C HIS A 347 20.17 7.02 -7.23
N ARG A 348 20.54 8.19 -6.69
CA ARG A 348 19.62 9.26 -6.27
C ARG A 348 18.54 8.79 -5.31
N ALA A 349 18.94 8.00 -4.31
CA ALA A 349 18.05 7.50 -3.25
C ALA A 349 17.46 8.60 -2.33
N HIS A 350 17.58 9.88 -2.70
CA HIS A 350 16.95 11.00 -2.02
C HIS A 350 15.50 11.24 -2.46
N CYS A 351 15.06 10.81 -3.65
CA CYS A 351 13.65 10.87 -4.05
C CYS A 351 13.34 9.69 -4.98
N GLY A 352 12.23 9.00 -4.75
CA GLY A 352 11.79 7.90 -5.62
C GLY A 352 11.28 8.39 -6.98
N LEU A 353 11.74 7.78 -8.07
CA LEU A 353 11.30 8.12 -9.43
C LEU A 353 9.96 7.42 -9.79
N PRO A 354 8.87 8.15 -10.08
CA PRO A 354 7.59 7.53 -10.38
C PRO A 354 7.60 6.76 -11.70
N THR A 355 6.79 5.71 -11.79
CA THR A 355 6.65 4.91 -13.02
C THR A 355 5.91 5.69 -14.12
N LEU A 356 4.88 6.44 -13.71
CA LEU A 356 4.05 7.24 -14.60
C LEU A 356 4.09 8.71 -14.18
N TYR A 357 4.07 9.58 -15.18
CA TYR A 357 3.99 11.02 -14.93
C TYR A 357 2.53 11.40 -14.72
N HIS A 358 2.15 11.58 -13.45
CA HIS A 358 0.86 12.10 -13.06
C HIS A 358 1.00 13.57 -12.67
N THR A 359 0.26 14.46 -13.31
CA THR A 359 0.04 15.82 -12.80
C THR A 359 -1.05 15.72 -11.72
N CYS A 360 -0.77 15.11 -10.57
CA CYS A 360 -1.77 15.07 -9.52
C CYS A 360 -1.90 16.46 -8.85
N TRP A 361 -3.06 17.05 -9.07
CA TRP A 361 -3.81 17.97 -8.20
C TRP A 361 -3.15 19.31 -7.80
N VAL A 362 -3.18 20.27 -8.72
CA VAL A 362 -3.30 21.70 -8.37
C VAL A 362 -4.46 22.29 -9.15
N GLY A 363 -5.52 22.66 -8.42
CA GLY A 363 -6.50 23.65 -8.86
C GLY A 363 -7.75 23.09 -9.51
N VAL A 364 -8.88 23.36 -8.85
CA VAL A 364 -10.18 23.59 -9.49
C VAL A 364 -9.96 24.40 -10.77
N THR A 365 -10.31 23.86 -11.92
CA THR A 365 -10.48 24.70 -13.11
C THR A 365 -11.75 25.52 -12.92
N GLU A 366 -11.73 26.81 -13.27
CA GLU A 366 -12.90 27.72 -13.19
C GLU A 366 -14.14 27.25 -13.99
N ARG A 367 -14.13 26.05 -14.58
CA ARG A 367 -15.13 25.60 -15.57
C ARG A 367 -15.68 24.19 -15.35
N GLY A 368 -15.68 23.66 -14.12
CA GLY A 368 -16.62 22.60 -13.71
C GLY A 368 -16.68 21.30 -14.54
N HIS A 369 -15.61 20.92 -15.27
CA HIS A 369 -15.51 19.62 -15.93
C HIS A 369 -14.43 18.76 -15.27
N PRO A 370 -14.66 17.45 -15.05
CA PRO A 370 -13.62 16.55 -14.57
C PRO A 370 -12.58 16.34 -15.69
N PRO A 371 -11.28 16.49 -15.41
CA PRO A 371 -10.25 16.27 -16.42
C PRO A 371 -10.02 14.75 -16.64
N PRO A 372 -10.10 14.21 -17.87
CA PRO A 372 -9.81 12.80 -18.12
C PRO A 372 -8.33 12.57 -18.48
N ARG A 373 -7.76 11.46 -17.99
CA ARG A 373 -6.44 10.86 -18.35
C ARG A 373 -5.26 11.84 -18.43
N HIS A 374 -4.79 12.25 -17.26
CA HIS A 374 -3.57 13.05 -17.04
C HIS A 374 -2.26 12.29 -17.31
N ALA A 375 -1.83 12.25 -18.56
CA ALA A 375 -0.43 12.08 -18.89
C ALA A 375 0.14 13.49 -19.10
N GLY A 376 1.02 13.97 -18.21
CA GLY A 376 1.55 15.35 -18.26
C GLY A 376 2.27 15.73 -19.56
N ALA A 377 2.94 16.89 -19.59
CA ALA A 377 3.43 17.43 -20.86
C ALA A 377 4.34 16.41 -21.59
N PRO A 378 4.24 16.24 -22.92
CA PRO A 378 4.98 15.20 -23.63
C PRO A 378 6.49 15.19 -23.36
N ARG A 379 7.09 16.37 -23.15
CA ARG A 379 8.50 16.53 -22.78
C ARG A 379 8.82 15.96 -21.40
N GLU A 380 7.96 16.17 -20.41
CA GLU A 380 8.14 15.67 -19.05
C GLU A 380 7.97 14.16 -19.01
N ARG A 381 7.01 13.62 -19.78
CA ARG A 381 6.85 12.16 -19.93
C ARG A 381 8.06 11.53 -20.61
N LEU A 382 8.60 12.16 -21.65
CA LEU A 382 9.82 11.70 -22.30
C LEU A 382 11.00 11.76 -21.34
N ALA A 383 11.14 12.84 -20.56
CA ALA A 383 12.17 12.97 -19.55
C ALA A 383 12.05 11.87 -18.48
N LEU A 384 10.84 11.60 -17.98
CA LEU A 384 10.59 10.52 -17.04
C LEU A 384 10.90 9.16 -17.64
N HIS A 385 10.53 8.93 -18.90
CA HIS A 385 10.86 7.69 -19.61
C HIS A 385 12.38 7.50 -19.71
N VAL A 386 13.13 8.54 -20.07
CA VAL A 386 14.60 8.51 -20.13
C VAL A 386 15.19 8.28 -18.74
N LEU A 387 14.68 8.92 -17.70
CA LEU A 387 15.14 8.73 -16.32
C LEU A 387 14.87 7.30 -15.81
N ASN A 388 13.76 6.68 -16.21
CA ASN A 388 13.45 5.28 -15.88
C ASN A 388 14.34 4.27 -16.63
N LEU A 389 15.08 4.68 -17.65
CA LEU A 389 16.13 3.86 -18.29
C LEU A 389 17.46 3.92 -17.52
N CYS A 390 17.58 4.81 -16.54
CA CYS A 390 18.75 4.93 -15.67
C CYS A 390 18.63 3.99 -14.47
N GLU A 391 19.76 3.67 -13.85
CA GLU A 391 19.83 2.89 -12.60
C GLU A 391 19.51 3.77 -11.36
N LEU A 392 18.39 4.50 -11.42
CA LEU A 392 17.89 5.33 -10.32
C LEU A 392 16.92 4.55 -9.44
N VAL A 393 16.80 4.96 -8.18
CA VAL A 393 15.82 4.39 -7.25
C VAL A 393 14.41 4.77 -7.73
N PRO A 394 13.54 3.80 -8.06
CA PRO A 394 12.15 4.09 -8.41
C PRO A 394 11.36 4.52 -7.17
N GLU A 395 10.15 5.02 -7.38
CA GLU A 395 9.18 5.22 -6.32
C GLU A 395 8.95 3.90 -5.60
N HIS A 396 9.15 3.93 -4.28
CA HIS A 396 9.31 2.73 -3.51
C HIS A 396 8.77 2.85 -2.10
N LEU A 397 8.64 1.69 -1.47
CA LEU A 397 8.45 1.53 -0.04
C LEU A 397 9.51 0.54 0.45
N GLU A 398 10.28 0.90 1.46
CA GLU A 398 11.27 0.01 2.08
C GLU A 398 10.77 -0.54 3.41
N THR A 399 11.19 -1.76 3.72
CA THR A 399 10.85 -2.44 4.97
C THR A 399 12.10 -2.50 5.84
N ARG A 400 12.08 -1.83 6.99
CA ARG A 400 13.22 -1.74 7.90
C ARG A 400 12.95 -2.53 9.18
N GLY A 401 13.94 -3.31 9.63
CA GLY A 401 13.88 -3.99 10.91
C GLY A 401 14.08 -3.02 12.07
N LEU A 402 13.27 -3.15 13.12
CA LEU A 402 13.37 -2.37 14.35
C LEU A 402 14.30 -3.09 15.32
N GLN A 403 15.38 -2.43 15.74
CA GLN A 403 16.36 -3.01 16.65
C GLN A 403 16.06 -2.64 18.10
N SER A 404 16.27 -3.58 19.02
CA SER A 404 16.20 -3.29 20.46
C SER A 404 17.43 -2.51 20.92
N ARG A 405 17.21 -1.40 21.64
CA ARG A 405 18.28 -0.67 22.34
C ARG A 405 18.93 -1.49 23.45
N ALA A 406 18.16 -2.37 24.12
CA ALA A 406 18.64 -3.20 25.21
C ALA A 406 19.44 -4.42 24.73
N ARG A 407 19.09 -4.98 23.57
CA ARG A 407 19.74 -6.13 22.96
C ARG A 407 20.05 -5.86 21.49
N PRO A 408 21.20 -5.24 21.18
CA PRO A 408 21.61 -4.99 19.80
C PRO A 408 21.60 -6.29 18.98
N GLY A 409 21.00 -6.25 17.79
CA GLY A 409 20.86 -7.41 16.89
C GLY A 409 19.60 -8.25 17.08
N LEU A 410 18.79 -7.99 18.12
CA LEU A 410 17.45 -8.58 18.23
C LEU A 410 16.42 -7.67 17.55
N GLU A 411 15.78 -8.19 16.51
CA GLU A 411 14.67 -7.54 15.81
C GLU A 411 13.41 -7.55 16.70
N GLN A 412 12.71 -6.42 16.77
CA GLN A 412 11.50 -6.20 17.59
C GLN A 412 10.28 -5.86 16.73
N GLY A 413 10.33 -6.24 15.45
CA GLY A 413 9.33 -5.97 14.42
C GLY A 413 9.89 -5.18 13.25
N LYS A 414 9.02 -4.82 12.32
CA LYS A 414 9.39 -4.15 11.07
C LYS A 414 8.52 -2.93 10.84
N VAL A 415 9.09 -1.92 10.20
CA VAL A 415 8.39 -0.70 9.77
C VAL A 415 8.51 -0.54 8.25
N GLN A 416 7.39 -0.23 7.60
CA GLN A 416 7.33 0.14 6.19
C GLN A 416 7.28 1.65 6.06
N MET A 417 8.27 2.21 5.37
CA MET A 417 8.48 3.65 5.25
C MET A 417 9.28 4.02 4.00
N TRP A 418 9.35 5.31 3.69
CA TRP A 418 10.36 5.87 2.79
C TRP A 418 10.74 7.29 3.24
N VAL A 419 11.79 7.84 2.64
CA VAL A 419 12.32 9.17 2.96
C VAL A 419 12.62 9.92 1.68
N ASP A 420 12.13 11.16 1.60
CA ASP A 420 12.51 12.10 0.55
C ASP A 420 13.40 13.23 1.12
N ILE A 421 14.47 13.59 0.42
CA ILE A 421 15.45 14.60 0.80
C ILE A 421 15.55 15.64 -0.31
N PHE A 422 15.24 16.90 0.01
CA PHE A 422 15.22 18.02 -0.91
C PHE A 422 16.27 19.06 -0.53
N PRO A 423 17.41 19.14 -1.23
CA PRO A 423 18.37 20.22 -1.05
C PRO A 423 17.73 21.58 -1.35
N THR A 424 17.91 22.55 -0.44
CA THR A 424 17.34 23.90 -0.59
C THR A 424 17.83 24.60 -1.87
N SER A 425 19.00 24.22 -2.37
CA SER A 425 19.57 24.74 -3.62
C SER A 425 18.76 24.40 -4.88
N LEU A 426 17.89 23.39 -4.83
CA LEU A 426 17.02 23.00 -5.94
C LEU A 426 15.67 23.74 -5.95
N GLY A 427 15.42 24.61 -4.96
CA GLY A 427 14.15 25.30 -4.79
C GLY A 427 13.19 24.59 -3.82
N PRO A 428 11.99 25.16 -3.60
CA PRO A 428 11.00 24.56 -2.72
C PRO A 428 10.46 23.26 -3.33
N PRO A 429 10.34 22.17 -2.55
CA PRO A 429 9.73 20.94 -3.04
C PRO A 429 8.23 21.11 -3.26
N GLY A 430 7.66 20.25 -4.09
CA GLY A 430 6.21 20.16 -4.29
C GLY A 430 5.46 19.76 -3.01
N PRO A 431 4.12 19.73 -3.03
CA PRO A 431 3.33 19.30 -1.87
C PRO A 431 3.69 17.87 -1.43
N PRO A 432 3.58 17.55 -0.13
CA PRO A 432 3.82 16.19 0.34
C PRO A 432 2.74 15.23 -0.18
N VAL A 433 3.13 13.97 -0.41
CA VAL A 433 2.18 12.89 -0.70
C VAL A 433 1.23 12.72 0.49
N ASN A 434 -0.09 12.74 0.25
CA ASN A 434 -1.07 12.44 1.28
C ASN A 434 -1.14 10.92 1.50
N ILE A 435 -0.73 10.48 2.69
CA ILE A 435 -0.84 9.09 3.14
C ILE A 435 -1.66 8.93 4.41
N ASP A 436 -2.44 9.95 4.78
CA ASP A 436 -3.32 9.86 5.93
C ASP A 436 -4.22 8.63 5.78
N PRO A 437 -4.43 7.83 6.85
CA PRO A 437 -5.32 6.69 6.79
C PRO A 437 -6.72 7.15 6.36
N ARG A 438 -7.37 6.33 5.54
CA ARG A 438 -8.74 6.58 5.10
C ARG A 438 -9.65 6.70 6.30
N LYS A 439 -10.35 7.84 6.41
CA LYS A 439 -11.31 8.09 7.47
C LYS A 439 -12.64 7.48 7.07
N ALA A 440 -13.28 6.80 8.02
CA ALA A 440 -14.64 6.35 7.81
C ALA A 440 -15.58 7.57 7.84
N GLU A 441 -16.48 7.64 6.88
CA GLU A 441 -17.48 8.69 6.77
C GLU A 441 -18.81 8.20 7.34
N GLY A 442 -19.54 9.09 8.00
CA GLY A 442 -20.87 8.77 8.51
C GLY A 442 -21.90 8.75 7.38
N TYR A 443 -22.75 7.73 7.36
CA TYR A 443 -23.89 7.58 6.47
C TYR A 443 -25.15 7.21 7.26
N GLU A 444 -26.29 7.54 6.70
CA GLU A 444 -27.60 7.12 7.20
C GLU A 444 -28.34 6.35 6.10
N LEU A 445 -28.63 5.08 6.34
CA LEU A 445 -29.49 4.27 5.49
C LEU A 445 -30.94 4.38 5.97
N ARG A 446 -31.80 4.89 5.10
CA ARG A 446 -33.25 4.92 5.29
C ARG A 446 -33.88 3.80 4.48
N CYS A 447 -34.51 2.85 5.15
CA CYS A 447 -35.23 1.74 4.52
C CYS A 447 -36.72 1.85 4.82
N VAL A 448 -37.54 2.09 3.81
CA VAL A 448 -39.00 2.11 3.95
C VAL A 448 -39.58 0.77 3.50
N VAL A 449 -40.22 0.05 4.43
CA VAL A 449 -40.99 -1.15 4.16
C VAL A 449 -42.42 -0.74 3.80
N TRP A 450 -42.78 -0.89 2.53
CA TRP A 450 -44.12 -0.56 2.07
C TRP A 450 -45.08 -1.73 2.26
N ASN A 451 -44.73 -2.87 1.67
CA ASN A 451 -45.61 -4.04 1.60
C ASN A 451 -44.84 -5.36 1.72
N VAL A 452 -45.49 -6.37 2.30
CA VAL A 452 -45.13 -7.79 2.26
C VAL A 452 -46.17 -8.53 1.41
N ARG A 453 -45.74 -9.45 0.54
CA ARG A 453 -46.63 -10.32 -0.24
C ARG A 453 -46.10 -11.74 -0.36
N ASP A 454 -47.03 -12.65 -0.67
CA ASP A 454 -46.75 -14.05 -1.02
C ASP A 454 -46.00 -14.79 0.10
N THR A 455 -46.26 -14.43 1.37
CA THR A 455 -45.75 -15.16 2.54
C THR A 455 -46.64 -16.35 2.86
N ASP A 456 -46.06 -17.51 3.12
CA ASP A 456 -46.80 -18.71 3.51
C ASP A 456 -47.44 -18.48 4.90
N PRO A 457 -48.78 -18.49 5.03
CA PRO A 457 -49.42 -18.27 6.32
C PRO A 457 -49.27 -19.51 7.21
N GLY A 458 -48.72 -19.32 8.42
CA GLY A 458 -48.35 -20.38 9.36
C GLY A 458 -49.53 -20.98 10.13
N ASP A 459 -50.54 -20.16 10.44
CA ASP A 459 -51.58 -20.51 11.42
C ASP A 459 -52.94 -20.83 10.79
N VAL A 460 -53.72 -21.71 11.42
CA VAL A 460 -55.09 -22.10 10.99
C VAL A 460 -56.09 -21.82 12.10
N ASN A 461 -57.08 -20.96 11.82
CA ASN A 461 -58.17 -20.64 12.74
C ASN A 461 -59.06 -21.83 13.06
N LEU A 462 -59.86 -21.71 14.13
CA LEU A 462 -60.95 -22.64 14.48
C LEU A 462 -61.98 -22.86 13.35
N LEU A 463 -62.01 -21.97 12.33
CA LEU A 463 -62.83 -22.07 11.12
C LEU A 463 -62.07 -22.66 9.90
N GLY A 464 -60.85 -23.17 10.09
CA GLY A 464 -60.02 -23.74 9.02
C GLY A 464 -59.35 -22.70 8.09
N GLN A 465 -59.44 -21.42 8.40
CA GLN A 465 -58.86 -20.34 7.59
C GLN A 465 -57.41 -20.06 8.01
N ARG A 466 -56.51 -19.96 7.03
CA ARG A 466 -55.10 -19.63 7.29
C ARG A 466 -54.93 -18.14 7.62
N MET A 467 -54.20 -17.78 8.67
CA MET A 467 -53.87 -16.38 9.02
C MET A 467 -52.44 -16.24 9.52
N SER A 468 -51.89 -15.04 9.44
CA SER A 468 -50.57 -14.67 9.99
C SER A 468 -50.61 -13.24 10.54
N ASP A 469 -49.95 -13.00 11.66
CA ASP A 469 -49.75 -11.72 12.34
C ASP A 469 -48.33 -11.21 11.98
N ILE A 470 -48.19 -10.69 10.76
CA ILE A 470 -46.88 -10.43 10.16
C ILE A 470 -46.24 -9.17 10.73
N TYR A 471 -44.96 -9.25 11.07
CA TYR A 471 -44.08 -8.08 11.28
C TYR A 471 -42.72 -8.27 10.61
N VAL A 472 -42.02 -7.17 10.35
CA VAL A 472 -40.69 -7.18 9.73
C VAL A 472 -39.67 -6.63 10.72
N SER A 473 -38.53 -7.29 10.82
CA SER A 473 -37.38 -6.85 11.62
C SER A 473 -36.18 -6.59 10.73
N GLY A 474 -35.40 -5.55 11.02
CA GLY A 474 -34.28 -5.14 10.19
C GLY A 474 -33.08 -4.59 10.96
N TRP A 475 -31.87 -4.88 10.48
CA TRP A 475 -30.62 -4.32 10.99
C TRP A 475 -29.51 -4.33 9.93
N LEU A 476 -28.43 -3.59 10.19
CA LEU A 476 -27.18 -3.69 9.42
C LEU A 476 -26.25 -4.73 10.03
N ASP A 477 -25.63 -5.55 9.19
CA ASP A 477 -24.67 -6.57 9.61
C ASP A 477 -23.51 -5.96 10.43
N GLY A 478 -23.11 -6.65 11.49
CA GLY A 478 -22.19 -6.14 12.50
C GLY A 478 -22.79 -5.18 13.54
N LEU A 479 -24.01 -4.66 13.36
CA LEU A 479 -24.71 -3.75 14.29
C LEU A 479 -26.07 -4.32 14.79
N PRO A 480 -26.11 -5.53 15.41
CA PRO A 480 -27.36 -6.12 15.90
C PRO A 480 -28.09 -5.28 16.95
N GLU A 481 -27.38 -4.43 17.70
CA GLU A 481 -27.94 -3.48 18.67
C GLU A 481 -28.85 -2.43 18.03
N GLN A 482 -28.71 -2.15 16.74
CA GLN A 482 -29.57 -1.20 16.01
C GLN A 482 -30.83 -1.86 15.43
N ARG A 483 -31.13 -3.12 15.82
CA ARG A 483 -32.28 -3.87 15.30
C ARG A 483 -33.59 -3.14 15.57
N GLN A 484 -34.35 -2.93 14.51
CA GLN A 484 -35.66 -2.29 14.52
C GLN A 484 -36.74 -3.26 14.05
N HIS A 485 -37.98 -2.98 14.44
CA HIS A 485 -39.16 -3.79 14.11
C HIS A 485 -40.27 -2.88 13.59
N THR A 486 -41.10 -3.38 12.67
CA THR A 486 -42.34 -2.71 12.26
C THR A 486 -43.44 -2.93 13.30
N ASP A 487 -44.57 -2.26 13.12
CA ASP A 487 -45.84 -2.67 13.72
C ASP A 487 -46.27 -4.08 13.26
N ILE A 488 -47.12 -4.72 14.07
CA ILE A 488 -47.69 -6.04 13.77
C ILE A 488 -48.96 -5.85 12.96
N HIS A 489 -49.04 -6.47 11.79
CA HIS A 489 -50.23 -6.44 10.96
C HIS A 489 -51.14 -7.63 11.28
N TYR A 490 -52.11 -7.42 12.17
CA TYR A 490 -52.98 -8.47 12.68
C TYR A 490 -53.92 -9.07 11.61
N ARG A 491 -54.07 -10.39 11.62
CA ARG A 491 -55.07 -11.16 10.84
C ARG A 491 -54.97 -11.00 9.32
N SER A 492 -53.76 -11.06 8.77
CA SER A 492 -53.59 -11.13 7.32
C SER A 492 -54.11 -12.48 6.79
N LEU A 493 -55.26 -12.45 6.12
CA LEU A 493 -55.90 -13.65 5.54
C LEU A 493 -55.22 -14.13 4.24
N ASP A 494 -54.47 -13.25 3.57
CA ASP A 494 -53.91 -13.49 2.21
C ASP A 494 -52.36 -13.53 2.18
N GLY A 495 -51.67 -13.51 3.34
CA GLY A 495 -50.21 -13.40 3.39
C GLY A 495 -49.70 -12.05 2.83
N ARG A 496 -50.43 -10.97 3.12
CA ARG A 496 -50.14 -9.61 2.67
C ARG A 496 -50.12 -8.65 3.86
N GLY A 497 -49.06 -7.86 3.99
CA GLY A 497 -48.97 -6.80 5.00
C GLY A 497 -48.68 -5.47 4.34
N ALA A 498 -49.33 -4.39 4.80
CA ALA A 498 -49.03 -3.02 4.39
C ALA A 498 -48.60 -2.23 5.63
N PHE A 499 -47.36 -1.77 5.64
CA PHE A 499 -46.72 -1.18 6.82
C PHE A 499 -46.49 0.32 6.65
N ASN A 500 -45.87 0.72 5.54
CA ASN A 500 -45.34 2.09 5.36
C ASN A 500 -44.46 2.50 6.57
N TRP A 501 -43.58 1.59 6.97
CA TRP A 501 -42.68 1.76 8.11
C TRP A 501 -41.30 2.18 7.63
N ARG A 502 -40.61 3.05 8.36
CA ARG A 502 -39.28 3.55 8.00
C ARG A 502 -38.26 3.17 9.06
N PHE A 503 -37.29 2.36 8.68
CA PHE A 503 -36.08 2.13 9.43
C PHE A 503 -35.02 3.18 9.10
N VAL A 504 -34.26 3.58 10.11
CA VAL A 504 -33.17 4.55 10.01
C VAL A 504 -31.93 3.94 10.67
N PHE A 505 -30.87 3.72 9.89
CA PHE A 505 -29.63 3.10 10.37
C PHE A 505 -28.44 4.04 10.15
N PRO A 506 -27.91 4.66 11.22
CA PRO A 506 -26.64 5.38 11.14
C PRO A 506 -25.46 4.41 11.20
N PHE A 507 -24.49 4.56 10.30
CA PHE A 507 -23.28 3.72 10.25
C PHE A 507 -22.08 4.47 9.67
N GLU A 508 -20.86 4.02 9.94
CA GLU A 508 -19.65 4.55 9.30
C GLU A 508 -19.21 3.65 8.14
N PHE A 509 -18.77 4.26 7.03
CA PHE A 509 -18.39 3.56 5.81
C PHE A 509 -17.02 4.03 5.28
N LEU A 510 -16.19 3.08 4.86
CA LEU A 510 -14.92 3.30 4.19
C LEU A 510 -15.11 3.13 2.68
N ALA A 511 -15.37 4.24 1.97
CA ALA A 511 -15.74 4.23 0.55
C ALA A 511 -14.78 3.43 -0.35
N ALA A 512 -13.48 3.61 -0.17
CA ALA A 512 -12.47 2.98 -1.01
C ALA A 512 -12.21 1.49 -0.66
N GLU A 513 -12.50 1.04 0.57
CA GLU A 513 -12.47 -0.39 0.93
C GLU A 513 -13.81 -1.08 0.69
N LYS A 514 -14.89 -0.31 0.52
CA LYS A 514 -16.27 -0.80 0.36
C LYS A 514 -16.77 -1.59 1.57
N LEU A 515 -16.33 -1.21 2.78
CA LEU A 515 -16.65 -1.85 4.06
C LEU A 515 -17.20 -0.84 5.08
N CYS A 516 -18.09 -1.28 5.96
CA CYS A 516 -18.50 -0.56 7.16
C CYS A 516 -17.40 -0.62 8.22
N ALA A 517 -17.18 0.49 8.91
CA ALA A 517 -16.31 0.61 10.06
C ALA A 517 -17.16 0.61 11.33
N ILE A 518 -16.95 -0.35 12.22
CA ILE A 518 -17.69 -0.47 13.48
C ILE A 518 -16.70 -0.36 14.63
N ARG A 519 -16.81 0.70 15.42
CA ARG A 519 -16.01 0.88 16.64
C ARG A 519 -16.74 0.31 17.84
N ARG A 520 -16.09 -0.58 18.61
CA ARG A 520 -16.66 -1.17 19.83
C ARG A 520 -15.67 -1.14 20.97
N LYS A 521 -16.16 -0.87 22.18
CA LYS A 521 -15.40 -1.08 23.41
C LYS A 521 -15.61 -2.52 23.85
N GLU A 522 -14.54 -3.26 24.13
CA GLU A 522 -14.66 -4.64 24.62
C GLU A 522 -15.41 -4.69 25.97
N HIS A 523 -15.18 -3.70 26.81
CA HIS A 523 -15.89 -3.49 28.06
C HIS A 523 -16.28 -2.01 28.22
N VAL A 524 -17.32 -1.72 29.00
CA VAL A 524 -17.79 -0.34 29.25
C VAL A 524 -16.68 0.56 29.84
N TRP A 525 -15.70 -0.05 30.51
CA TRP A 525 -14.54 0.61 31.12
C TRP A 525 -13.29 0.61 30.23
N SER A 526 -13.35 -0.02 29.05
CA SER A 526 -12.25 0.05 28.09
C SER A 526 -12.12 1.48 27.59
N LEU A 527 -10.92 2.05 27.73
CA LEU A 527 -10.62 3.38 27.20
C LEU A 527 -10.58 3.34 25.67
N ASP A 528 -10.08 2.23 25.12
CA ASP A 528 -9.82 2.06 23.70
C ASP A 528 -10.94 1.30 22.98
N GLU A 529 -11.19 1.69 21.73
CA GLU A 529 -12.20 1.11 20.85
C GLU A 529 -11.54 0.19 19.82
N THR A 530 -12.03 -1.03 19.67
CA THR A 530 -11.65 -1.97 18.61
C THR A 530 -12.42 -1.64 17.33
N LEU A 531 -11.73 -1.65 16.19
CA LEU A 531 -12.29 -1.38 14.87
C LEU A 531 -12.57 -2.70 14.13
N LEU A 532 -13.85 -3.03 13.94
CA LEU A 532 -14.29 -4.16 13.14
C LEU A 532 -14.72 -3.67 11.74
N LYS A 533 -14.24 -4.33 10.68
CA LYS A 533 -14.61 -4.03 9.29
C LYS A 533 -15.52 -5.13 8.75
N VAL A 534 -16.73 -4.78 8.31
CA VAL A 534 -17.73 -5.73 7.79
C VAL A 534 -18.34 -5.23 6.47
N PRO A 535 -18.80 -6.11 5.56
CA PRO A 535 -19.50 -5.66 4.37
C PRO A 535 -20.80 -4.93 4.73
N PRO A 536 -21.19 -3.87 3.99
CA PRO A 536 -22.42 -3.14 4.23
C PRO A 536 -23.62 -3.99 3.79
N LYS A 537 -24.15 -4.81 4.69
CA LYS A 537 -25.27 -5.71 4.42
C LYS A 537 -26.49 -5.34 5.26
N LEU A 538 -27.61 -5.04 4.61
CA LEU A 538 -28.92 -4.89 5.25
C LEU A 538 -29.59 -6.25 5.34
N ILE A 539 -29.96 -6.66 6.55
CA ILE A 539 -30.65 -7.92 6.82
C ILE A 539 -32.07 -7.57 7.24
N LEU A 540 -33.05 -8.13 6.54
CA LEU A 540 -34.47 -8.02 6.85
C LEU A 540 -35.06 -9.42 7.07
N GLN A 541 -35.84 -9.57 8.12
CA GLN A 541 -36.53 -10.81 8.46
C GLN A 541 -38.01 -10.57 8.60
N VAL A 542 -38.82 -11.44 8.00
CA VAL A 542 -40.28 -11.44 8.12
C VAL A 542 -40.67 -12.52 9.11
N TRP A 543 -41.50 -12.16 10.10
CA TRP A 543 -41.89 -13.02 11.22
C TRP A 543 -43.41 -13.10 11.34
N ASP A 544 -43.90 -14.21 11.87
CA ASP A 544 -45.28 -14.41 12.33
C ASP A 544 -45.33 -14.27 13.85
N ASN A 545 -46.10 -13.30 14.37
CA ASN A 545 -46.21 -13.03 15.81
C ASN A 545 -47.27 -13.93 16.45
N ASP A 546 -46.84 -14.99 17.12
CA ASP A 546 -47.72 -15.95 17.78
C ASP A 546 -48.06 -15.52 19.22
N LYS A 547 -49.34 -15.50 19.57
CA LYS A 547 -49.75 -15.07 20.93
C LYS A 547 -49.44 -16.09 22.03
N PHE A 548 -49.21 -17.36 21.68
CA PHE A 548 -49.06 -18.47 22.64
C PHE A 548 -47.91 -19.43 22.31
N LYS A 549 -47.05 -19.11 21.33
CA LYS A 549 -45.86 -19.86 20.92
C LYS A 549 -44.71 -18.90 20.60
N ALA A 550 -43.52 -19.44 20.31
CA ALA A 550 -42.42 -18.63 19.79
C ALA A 550 -42.72 -18.24 18.34
N ASP A 551 -42.44 -17.00 17.98
CA ASP A 551 -42.66 -16.46 16.62
C ASP A 551 -41.96 -17.31 15.55
N ASP A 552 -42.67 -17.58 14.45
CA ASP A 552 -42.16 -18.35 13.33
C ASP A 552 -41.50 -17.43 12.29
N LEU A 553 -40.28 -17.79 11.86
CA LEU A 553 -39.57 -17.06 10.81
C LEU A 553 -40.16 -17.41 9.44
N LEU A 554 -40.71 -16.41 8.74
CA LEU A 554 -41.34 -16.59 7.42
C LEU A 554 -40.35 -16.35 6.27
N GLY A 555 -39.31 -15.54 6.46
CA GLY A 555 -38.32 -15.30 5.41
C GLY A 555 -37.20 -14.34 5.78
N ILE A 556 -36.06 -14.48 5.10
CA ILE A 556 -34.88 -13.64 5.23
C ILE A 556 -34.59 -12.97 3.89
N LEU A 557 -34.24 -11.68 3.93
CA LEU A 557 -33.72 -10.92 2.79
C LEU A 557 -32.40 -10.27 3.20
N GLU A 558 -31.32 -10.64 2.51
CA GLU A 558 -30.00 -10.04 2.69
C GLU A 558 -29.64 -9.18 1.47
N LEU A 559 -29.27 -7.93 1.72
CA LEU A 559 -28.96 -6.96 0.68
C LEU A 559 -27.58 -6.34 0.95
N GLU A 560 -26.58 -6.73 0.17
CA GLU A 560 -25.26 -6.08 0.17
C GLU A 560 -25.36 -4.74 -0.59
N LEU A 561 -25.24 -3.62 0.13
CA LEU A 561 -25.49 -2.27 -0.40
C LEU A 561 -24.56 -1.89 -1.56
N THR A 562 -23.36 -2.47 -1.60
CA THR A 562 -22.36 -2.28 -2.67
C THR A 562 -22.67 -3.06 -3.94
N ARG A 563 -23.47 -4.14 -3.85
CA ARG A 563 -23.77 -5.08 -4.93
C ARG A 563 -25.23 -5.54 -4.88
N LEU A 564 -26.15 -4.59 -4.76
CA LEU A 564 -27.58 -4.86 -4.66
C LEU A 564 -28.14 -5.57 -5.90
N PRO A 565 -28.93 -6.64 -5.74
CA PRO A 565 -29.71 -7.17 -6.85
C PRO A 565 -30.74 -6.12 -7.31
N ARG A 566 -30.88 -5.94 -8.63
CA ARG A 566 -31.85 -4.99 -9.21
C ARG A 566 -33.28 -5.35 -8.75
N PRO A 567 -34.02 -4.44 -8.08
CA PRO A 567 -35.38 -4.71 -7.65
C PRO A 567 -36.32 -4.95 -8.82
N ALA A 568 -37.33 -5.79 -8.62
CA ALA A 568 -38.40 -5.96 -9.61
C ALA A 568 -39.41 -4.81 -9.53
N ARG A 569 -39.88 -4.33 -10.70
CA ARG A 569 -40.90 -3.27 -10.80
C ARG A 569 -42.28 -3.68 -10.24
N SER A 570 -42.53 -4.99 -10.09
CA SER A 570 -43.76 -5.51 -9.48
C SER A 570 -43.53 -6.87 -8.80
N ALA A 571 -44.38 -7.19 -7.82
CA ALA A 571 -44.34 -8.48 -7.10
C ALA A 571 -44.41 -9.70 -8.03
N ARG A 572 -45.11 -9.60 -9.18
CA ARG A 572 -45.23 -10.70 -10.16
C ARG A 572 -43.93 -10.99 -10.91
N LEU A 573 -43.11 -9.95 -11.12
CA LEU A 573 -41.81 -10.05 -11.80
C LEU A 573 -40.67 -10.38 -10.84
N CYS A 574 -40.92 -10.32 -9.53
CA CYS A 574 -39.97 -10.66 -8.49
C CYS A 574 -39.78 -12.19 -8.42
N ARG A 575 -38.61 -12.67 -8.83
CA ARG A 575 -38.20 -14.08 -8.79
C ARG A 575 -36.84 -14.17 -8.10
N ALA A 576 -36.64 -15.23 -7.31
CA ALA A 576 -35.31 -15.55 -6.79
C ALA A 576 -34.38 -15.92 -7.95
N SER A 577 -33.16 -15.36 -8.00
CA SER A 577 -32.20 -15.72 -9.03
C SER A 577 -31.28 -16.85 -8.53
N PRO A 578 -30.88 -17.81 -9.38
CA PRO A 578 -29.90 -18.83 -8.99
C PRO A 578 -28.48 -18.27 -8.74
N SER A 579 -28.25 -16.98 -9.01
CA SER A 579 -26.99 -16.27 -8.76
C SER A 579 -26.89 -15.64 -7.36
N ASP A 580 -27.95 -15.72 -6.54
CA ASP A 580 -27.99 -15.19 -5.17
C ASP A 580 -27.46 -16.20 -4.12
N LEU A 581 -26.70 -17.23 -4.55
CA LEU A 581 -26.09 -18.24 -3.69
C LEU A 581 -24.86 -17.67 -2.96
N PRO A 582 -24.80 -17.67 -1.62
CA PRO A 582 -23.59 -17.29 -0.91
C PRO A 582 -22.49 -18.32 -1.13
N TRP A 583 -21.34 -17.88 -1.63
CA TRP A 583 -20.09 -18.64 -1.56
C TRP A 583 -19.73 -18.85 -0.09
N PHE A 584 -19.89 -20.07 0.44
CA PHE A 584 -19.21 -20.46 1.68
C PHE A 584 -17.98 -21.32 1.40
N SER A 585 -16.91 -20.88 2.06
CA SER A 585 -15.66 -21.53 2.40
C SER A 585 -15.77 -23.04 2.63
N TRP A 586 -14.86 -23.80 2.02
CA TRP A 586 -14.56 -25.16 2.45
C TRP A 586 -13.79 -25.13 3.78
N PRO A 587 -14.23 -25.86 4.83
CA PRO A 587 -13.35 -26.22 5.93
C PRO A 587 -12.47 -27.40 5.49
N TRP A 588 -11.18 -27.29 5.76
CA TRP A 588 -10.25 -28.40 5.66
C TRP A 588 -10.68 -29.54 6.58
N LEU A 589 -10.80 -30.76 6.06
CA LEU A 589 -10.59 -32.00 6.83
C LEU A 589 -10.27 -33.17 5.88
N SER A 590 -9.02 -33.65 6.01
CA SER A 590 -8.57 -35.04 5.85
C SER A 590 -8.78 -35.80 4.53
N LEU A 591 -7.71 -35.90 3.75
CA LEU A 591 -7.41 -37.06 2.89
C LEU A 591 -7.27 -38.33 3.74
N PRO A 592 -7.81 -39.48 3.28
CA PRO A 592 -7.10 -40.75 3.38
C PRO A 592 -6.35 -41.00 2.08
N ARG A 593 -5.02 -41.03 2.20
CA ARG A 593 -4.16 -41.78 1.28
C ARG A 593 -4.67 -43.21 1.20
N PHE A 594 -4.88 -43.76 0.00
CA PHE A 594 -4.23 -45.03 -0.41
C PHE A 594 -4.42 -45.30 -1.90
N CYS A 595 -3.37 -45.90 -2.48
CA CYS A 595 -3.28 -46.53 -3.80
C CYS A 595 -3.04 -45.63 -5.03
N ARG A 596 -1.84 -45.05 -5.09
CA ARG A 596 -1.01 -45.21 -6.30
C ARG A 596 -0.24 -46.53 -6.17
N ALA A 597 -0.54 -47.49 -7.03
CA ALA A 597 0.38 -48.57 -7.34
C ALA A 597 0.39 -48.82 -8.85
N ARG A 598 1.54 -48.49 -9.45
CA ARG A 598 2.21 -49.17 -10.57
C ARG A 598 1.44 -49.47 -11.85
N LEU A 599 1.86 -48.74 -12.89
CA LEU A 599 2.01 -49.25 -14.25
C LEU A 599 2.76 -50.59 -14.27
N SER A 600 2.21 -51.61 -14.94
CA SER A 600 2.97 -52.43 -15.88
C SER A 600 2.05 -53.29 -16.78
N ARG A 601 2.14 -53.01 -18.09
CA ARG A 601 2.18 -53.94 -19.25
C ARG A 601 1.07 -54.98 -19.48
N ALA A 602 0.80 -55.14 -20.78
CA ALA A 602 -0.15 -56.03 -21.47
C ALA A 602 -1.57 -55.45 -21.48
N TRP A 603 -2.22 -55.16 -22.61
CA TRP A 603 -2.27 -55.93 -23.85
C TRP A 603 -2.31 -55.01 -25.07
N LEU A 604 -1.29 -55.11 -25.93
CA LEU A 604 -1.45 -54.93 -27.37
C LEU A 604 -1.91 -56.28 -27.90
N SER A 605 -3.20 -56.41 -28.27
CA SER A 605 -3.67 -57.45 -29.19
C SER A 605 -4.99 -57.01 -29.81
N LEU A 606 -4.97 -56.90 -31.13
CA LEU A 606 -6.12 -56.90 -32.05
C LEU A 606 -6.82 -55.55 -32.29
N ALA A 607 -6.06 -54.66 -32.92
CA ALA A 607 -6.61 -53.90 -34.03
C ALA A 607 -6.97 -54.86 -35.17
N ARG A 608 -8.27 -54.99 -35.49
CA ARG A 608 -8.76 -55.36 -36.83
C ARG A 608 -10.27 -55.14 -36.89
N LEU A 609 -10.66 -54.11 -37.64
CA LEU A 609 -11.86 -53.94 -38.46
C LEU A 609 -12.40 -52.51 -38.35
N SER A 610 -11.80 -51.67 -39.20
CA SER A 610 -12.41 -50.47 -39.76
C SER A 610 -13.61 -50.85 -40.64
N TRP A 611 -14.43 -49.85 -40.98
CA TRP A 611 -15.46 -49.82 -42.03
C TRP A 611 -16.90 -50.11 -41.59
N LEU A 612 -17.49 -49.16 -40.86
CA LEU A 612 -18.85 -48.63 -40.96
C LEU A 612 -18.98 -47.58 -39.83
N TRP A 613 -19.84 -46.56 -39.97
CA TRP A 613 -19.99 -45.38 -39.08
C TRP A 613 -19.26 -44.08 -39.50
N LEU A 614 -19.24 -43.78 -40.80
CA LEU A 614 -19.36 -42.41 -41.30
C LEU A 614 -20.61 -42.36 -42.18
N PRO A 615 -21.83 -42.18 -41.61
CA PRO A 615 -22.50 -40.88 -41.78
C PRO A 615 -23.64 -40.57 -40.76
N LEU A 616 -23.41 -40.63 -39.43
CA LEU A 616 -24.40 -40.16 -38.43
C LEU A 616 -23.91 -39.02 -37.51
N ALA A 617 -22.64 -38.63 -37.61
CA ALA A 617 -22.06 -37.55 -36.80
C ALA A 617 -22.19 -36.14 -37.42
N ARG A 618 -23.05 -35.95 -38.43
CA ARG A 618 -23.33 -34.63 -39.04
C ARG A 618 -24.75 -34.10 -38.83
N LEU A 619 -25.65 -34.87 -38.21
CA LEU A 619 -27.01 -34.40 -37.89
C LEU A 619 -27.19 -33.95 -36.42
N SER A 620 -26.37 -34.44 -35.47
CA SER A 620 -26.45 -33.99 -34.06
C SER A 620 -25.77 -32.64 -33.78
N ARG A 621 -24.97 -32.11 -34.72
CA ARG A 621 -24.28 -30.81 -34.57
C ARG A 621 -25.05 -29.62 -35.17
N ARG A 622 -26.18 -29.85 -35.83
CA ARG A 622 -27.07 -28.78 -36.33
C ARG A 622 -28.31 -28.54 -35.47
N LEU A 623 -28.63 -29.44 -34.53
CA LEU A 623 -29.74 -29.26 -33.58
C LEU A 623 -29.30 -28.84 -32.17
N SER A 624 -28.02 -29.02 -31.81
CA SER A 624 -27.45 -28.45 -30.56
C SER A 624 -27.00 -26.99 -30.68
N ARG A 625 -27.05 -26.40 -31.88
CA ARG A 625 -26.72 -24.98 -32.12
C ARG A 625 -27.94 -24.05 -32.20
N ARG A 626 -29.15 -24.56 -31.95
CA ARG A 626 -30.39 -23.76 -31.89
C ARG A 626 -31.00 -23.65 -30.48
N TRP A 627 -30.36 -24.23 -29.46
CA TRP A 627 -30.82 -24.22 -28.07
C TRP A 627 -29.76 -23.73 -27.07
N CYS A 628 -28.75 -22.99 -27.54
CA CYS A 628 -27.77 -22.32 -26.68
C CYS A 628 -27.39 -20.96 -27.25
N ARG A 629 -28.38 -20.07 -27.46
CA ARG A 629 -28.18 -18.62 -27.66
C ARG A 629 -29.47 -17.89 -27.26
N ALA A 630 -29.83 -17.99 -25.99
CA ALA A 630 -30.33 -16.82 -25.28
C ALA A 630 -29.11 -16.28 -24.51
N PRO A 631 -28.69 -15.03 -24.70
CA PRO A 631 -27.77 -14.44 -23.73
C PRO A 631 -28.54 -14.45 -22.42
N ALA A 632 -28.03 -15.16 -21.41
CA ALA A 632 -28.42 -14.84 -20.05
C ALA A 632 -28.03 -13.38 -19.88
N LEU A 633 -29.01 -12.45 -19.92
CA LEU A 633 -28.79 -11.09 -19.47
C LEU A 633 -28.31 -11.21 -18.03
N GLN A 634 -27.00 -11.14 -17.85
CA GLN A 634 -26.36 -10.99 -16.57
C GLN A 634 -26.81 -9.62 -16.08
N ARG A 635 -27.91 -9.58 -15.31
CA ARG A 635 -28.45 -8.35 -14.74
C ARG A 635 -27.35 -7.76 -13.86
N SER A 636 -26.76 -6.65 -14.30
CA SER A 636 -25.77 -5.89 -13.54
C SER A 636 -26.32 -5.57 -12.15
N SER A 637 -25.55 -5.84 -11.09
CA SER A 637 -25.88 -5.41 -9.73
C SER A 637 -25.81 -3.88 -9.61
N LEU A 638 -26.60 -3.32 -8.70
CA LEU A 638 -26.64 -1.89 -8.39
C LEU A 638 -25.72 -1.61 -7.20
N ASN A 639 -24.99 -0.49 -7.21
CA ASN A 639 -24.29 0.00 -6.04
C ASN A 639 -25.10 1.16 -5.43
N LEU A 640 -25.61 0.99 -4.20
CA LEU A 640 -26.44 1.99 -3.53
C LEU A 640 -25.66 3.26 -3.18
N PHE A 641 -24.36 3.15 -2.92
CA PHE A 641 -23.50 4.32 -2.65
C PHE A 641 -23.36 5.22 -3.88
N ARG A 642 -23.50 4.65 -5.09
CA ARG A 642 -23.51 5.40 -6.36
C ARG A 642 -24.91 5.90 -6.71
N ARG A 643 -25.90 5.01 -6.72
CA ARG A 643 -27.27 5.37 -7.14
C ARG A 643 -28.04 6.17 -6.08
N ARG A 644 -27.59 6.16 -4.83
CA ARG A 644 -28.20 6.74 -3.61
C ARG A 644 -29.61 6.28 -3.25
N ARG A 645 -30.40 5.79 -4.20
CA ARG A 645 -31.77 5.33 -4.00
C ARG A 645 -32.06 4.07 -4.80
N ALA A 646 -32.88 3.19 -4.24
CA ALA A 646 -33.41 2.02 -4.94
C ALA A 646 -34.81 1.72 -4.43
N ARG A 647 -35.76 1.43 -5.32
CA ARG A 647 -37.12 1.05 -4.94
C ARG A 647 -37.64 -0.11 -5.78
N GLY A 648 -38.36 -1.01 -5.14
CA GLY A 648 -39.14 -2.04 -5.80
C GLY A 648 -39.25 -3.30 -4.95
N TRP A 649 -39.40 -4.45 -5.62
CA TRP A 649 -39.67 -5.73 -4.97
C TRP A 649 -38.41 -6.60 -4.90
N TRP A 650 -38.13 -7.15 -3.73
CA TRP A 650 -37.07 -8.12 -3.48
C TRP A 650 -37.63 -9.45 -2.93
N PRO A 651 -37.04 -10.60 -3.33
CA PRO A 651 -37.48 -11.91 -2.87
C PRO A 651 -36.89 -12.25 -1.49
N CYS A 652 -37.73 -12.73 -0.57
CA CYS A 652 -37.30 -13.34 0.69
C CYS A 652 -37.13 -14.85 0.51
N THR A 653 -36.12 -15.41 1.16
CA THR A 653 -35.84 -16.85 1.11
C THR A 653 -35.83 -17.48 2.50
N MET A 654 -36.15 -18.76 2.56
CA MET A 654 -35.98 -19.63 3.72
C MET A 654 -35.10 -20.80 3.36
N HIS A 655 -34.29 -21.24 4.32
CA HIS A 655 -33.47 -22.45 4.19
C HIS A 655 -34.23 -23.65 4.75
N GLU A 656 -34.48 -24.66 3.90
CA GLU A 656 -35.06 -25.96 4.28
C GLU A 656 -34.24 -27.09 3.63
N ASP A 657 -33.88 -28.13 4.40
CA ASP A 657 -33.33 -29.44 3.98
C ASP A 657 -32.51 -29.46 2.67
N GLY A 658 -31.47 -28.63 2.58
CA GLY A 658 -30.50 -28.63 1.48
C GLY A 658 -30.80 -27.70 0.30
N GLY A 659 -31.82 -26.83 0.39
CA GLY A 659 -32.14 -25.81 -0.62
C GLY A 659 -32.67 -24.49 -0.03
N GLN A 660 -32.64 -23.42 -0.84
CA GLN A 660 -33.33 -22.15 -0.54
C GLN A 660 -34.66 -22.09 -1.28
N ARG A 661 -35.76 -21.84 -0.56
CA ARG A 661 -37.11 -21.64 -1.12
C ARG A 661 -37.48 -20.17 -1.08
N LEU A 662 -38.11 -19.65 -2.13
CA LEU A 662 -38.77 -18.34 -2.10
C LEU A 662 -39.94 -18.41 -1.11
N SER A 663 -39.89 -17.64 -0.04
CA SER A 663 -40.85 -17.71 1.07
C SER A 663 -41.68 -16.43 1.25
N GLY A 664 -41.34 -15.36 0.53
CA GLY A 664 -42.06 -14.09 0.58
C GLY A 664 -41.45 -13.05 -0.35
N LYS A 665 -42.07 -11.87 -0.41
CA LYS A 665 -41.59 -10.72 -1.19
C LYS A 665 -41.80 -9.43 -0.41
N LEU A 666 -40.77 -8.59 -0.40
CA LEU A 666 -40.78 -7.28 0.26
C LEU A 666 -40.74 -6.16 -0.79
N GLU A 667 -41.66 -5.20 -0.67
CA GLU A 667 -41.56 -3.91 -1.36
C GLU A 667 -40.82 -2.91 -0.47
N LEU A 668 -39.65 -2.49 -0.92
CA LEU A 668 -38.78 -1.59 -0.17
C LEU A 668 -38.48 -0.32 -0.96
N SER A 669 -38.19 0.75 -0.25
CA SER A 669 -37.49 1.93 -0.78
C SER A 669 -36.27 2.20 0.09
N LEU A 670 -35.08 2.11 -0.49
CA LEU A 670 -33.81 2.41 0.12
C LEU A 670 -33.36 3.81 -0.31
N GLU A 671 -32.94 4.62 0.64
CA GLU A 671 -32.27 5.91 0.42
C GLU A 671 -31.04 5.96 1.32
N LEU A 672 -29.89 6.26 0.73
CA LEU A 672 -28.63 6.43 1.44
C LEU A 672 -28.22 7.91 1.41
N LEU A 673 -27.91 8.45 2.58
CA LEU A 673 -27.51 9.84 2.78
C LEU A 673 -26.17 9.90 3.50
N SER A 674 -25.37 10.94 3.22
CA SER A 674 -24.25 11.27 4.11
C SER A 674 -24.78 11.77 5.46
N ALA A 675 -23.97 11.70 6.51
CA ALA A 675 -24.36 12.21 7.83
C ALA A 675 -24.81 13.68 7.79
N GLN A 676 -24.13 14.51 6.98
CA GLN A 676 -24.51 15.91 6.79
C GLN A 676 -25.88 16.05 6.11
N GLU A 677 -26.13 15.31 5.04
CA GLU A 677 -27.42 15.33 4.33
C GLU A 677 -28.58 14.82 5.20
N ALA A 678 -28.30 13.86 6.08
CA ALA A 678 -29.27 13.34 7.03
C ALA A 678 -29.67 14.39 8.08
N GLU A 679 -28.71 15.19 8.56
CA GLU A 679 -28.93 16.31 9.49
C GLU A 679 -29.72 17.45 8.84
N GLU A 680 -29.43 17.79 7.59
CA GLU A 680 -30.18 18.79 6.81
C GLU A 680 -31.63 18.35 6.50
N ARG A 681 -31.85 17.03 6.39
CA ARG A 681 -33.16 16.44 6.09
C ARG A 681 -33.60 15.50 7.21
N PRO A 682 -33.85 16.00 8.43
CA PRO A 682 -34.14 15.15 9.58
C PRO A 682 -35.41 14.36 9.34
N VAL A 683 -35.42 13.12 9.83
CA VAL A 683 -36.64 12.30 9.80
C VAL A 683 -37.69 12.92 10.73
N GLY A 684 -38.94 12.99 10.26
CA GLY A 684 -40.06 13.37 11.12
C GLY A 684 -40.24 12.37 12.27
N LYS A 685 -40.84 12.80 13.39
CA LYS A 685 -41.16 11.90 14.52
C LYS A 685 -41.94 10.68 13.99
N GLY A 686 -41.42 9.48 14.26
CA GLY A 686 -42.08 8.23 13.90
C GLY A 686 -43.46 8.11 14.56
N ARG A 687 -44.29 7.21 14.05
CA ARG A 687 -45.51 6.81 14.76
C ARG A 687 -45.11 6.13 16.07
N GLU A 688 -45.78 6.46 17.17
CA GLU A 688 -45.58 5.78 18.46
C GLU A 688 -45.85 4.27 18.29
N GLU A 689 -45.15 3.44 19.07
CA GLU A 689 -45.44 1.99 19.12
C GLU A 689 -46.94 1.79 19.36
N PRO A 690 -47.61 0.87 18.64
CA PRO A 690 -49.03 0.64 18.85
C PRO A 690 -49.27 0.30 20.32
N ASN A 691 -50.15 1.08 20.95
CA ASN A 691 -50.48 0.99 22.37
C ASN A 691 -50.88 -0.45 22.71
N LYS A 692 -50.02 -1.21 23.41
CA LYS A 692 -50.24 -2.65 23.68
C LYS A 692 -51.51 -2.91 24.53
N HIS A 693 -52.02 -1.88 25.19
CA HIS A 693 -53.30 -1.90 25.90
C HIS A 693 -54.02 -0.56 25.66
N PRO A 694 -55.25 -0.53 25.14
CA PRO A 694 -56.03 0.69 25.18
C PRO A 694 -56.31 1.00 26.66
N THR A 695 -55.71 2.06 27.18
CA THR A 695 -56.13 2.65 28.45
C THR A 695 -57.57 3.13 28.28
N LEU A 696 -58.51 2.35 28.81
CA LEU A 696 -59.88 2.80 29.01
C LEU A 696 -59.88 3.69 30.26
N PRO A 697 -60.30 4.96 30.20
CA PRO A 697 -60.56 5.73 31.40
C PRO A 697 -61.66 5.03 32.21
N GLU A 698 -61.56 5.10 33.54
CA GLU A 698 -62.55 4.52 34.45
C GLU A 698 -63.96 5.10 34.21
N PRO A 699 -65.02 4.27 34.41
CA PRO A 699 -66.40 4.61 34.04
C PRO A 699 -67.01 5.78 34.82
#